data_AF-A0A1C6UPW9-F1
#
_entry.id   AF-A0A1C6UPW9-F1
#
_cell.length_a   1.000
_cell.length_b   1.000
_cell.length_c   1.000
_cell.angle_alpha   90.00
_cell.angle_beta   90.00
_cell.angle_gamma   90.00
#
_symmetry.space_group_name_H-M   'P 1'
#
loop_
_entity.id
_entity.type
_entity.pdbx_description
1 polymer ?
#
loop_
_entity_poly.entity_id
_entity_poly.type
_entity_poly.pdbx_seq_one_letter_code
_entity_poly.pdbx_strand_id
1 'polypeptide(L)'
;MRWSRRVNRWAASGASLVVVSGMLTVAGSSVASAAPSDRVLILGSSVTGGTSSVEAQEVVALGLTPVVADDATWTAMSTADFATYRALVIGDPTCESTPPLAAVSTTSVWGPAVSGNILINGTDPVFHASQGGAELTQRTIDYAVADSTKTGLYVSLSCYYHDTAPHTAVPLLDAIQPGGFTVTGVGCYNTAHIVATHPALDRLTDDTLSNWSCSVHEAFDAWPPGFTVLALAQDFGAAYTASDGTIGTPYILAAGGGLKSFPLSVTPAIQDRAVGDQATITAQLLDSGTKAPVVGQKLSARVYSGPSAGTSLSCSPSDCLTSNDGRVAFTFTGRGTGTDAFQVWVDTNGDGSPTAGEAQTTASVAWKTSSGSGVIVSFGDSIAAGEGSGPHSGYPNNAAAYSARIASRLGWSSYNFAISGACAATSGKGGVWGTPSECTKSIIADQIPAAAAMNLKPSLVTVTVGANDIRFADCIQQVLGLASSSPCSGKTFDDHLQALKLNLGMALAKIRDLYGSDVPIVVTRYFSPMPGYVSDAKDVCPTMPALALAKVYTEKGAKAAVWAVRDLNNRARDYQASVSDKTLAVVGKLNNTLTKTATPFKATMVGLNFSGHDFCTDYDGRSDSWVLAPQVSVFASYYGAGGASFERELRPAHRCVVTPSCDTNTMFVDKSGDWNGQHWTFILSFWSNDFPHLTKPGHEAVASRIIEALSLQ
;
A
#
# COMPACT_ATOMS: atom_id res chain seq x y z
N MET A 1 -22.59 38.41 67.22
CA MET A 1 -23.90 39.09 67.09
C MET A 1 -23.80 40.15 65.99
N ARG A 2 -24.90 40.34 65.25
CA ARG A 2 -25.17 41.28 64.14
C ARG A 2 -24.84 40.80 62.73
N TRP A 3 -25.93 40.45 62.05
CA TRP A 3 -26.11 40.16 60.62
C TRP A 3 -26.04 41.42 59.76
N SER A 4 -25.63 41.26 58.50
CA SER A 4 -26.12 42.11 57.40
C SER A 4 -26.27 41.30 56.10
N ARG A 5 -27.42 41.42 55.45
CA ARG A 5 -27.68 41.03 54.06
C ARG A 5 -27.72 42.30 53.21
N ARG A 6 -27.10 42.30 52.03
CA ARG A 6 -27.39 43.25 50.96
C ARG A 6 -27.68 42.54 49.65
N VAL A 7 -28.69 43.11 49.01
CA VAL A 7 -29.27 42.89 47.69
C VAL A 7 -28.28 43.29 46.59
N ASN A 8 -28.33 42.66 45.41
CA ASN A 8 -27.99 43.37 44.18
C ASN A 8 -28.79 42.94 42.97
N ARG A 9 -29.00 43.94 42.11
CA ARG A 9 -29.95 44.06 40.99
C ARG A 9 -29.46 43.41 39.70
N TRP A 10 -30.44 43.11 38.86
CA TRP A 10 -30.35 42.69 37.46
C TRP A 10 -29.93 43.84 36.52
N ALA A 11 -29.15 43.50 35.48
CA ALA A 11 -29.13 44.17 34.19
C ALA A 11 -28.85 43.12 33.11
N ALA A 12 -29.74 43.04 32.11
CA ALA A 12 -29.69 42.14 30.97
C ALA A 12 -28.96 42.80 29.79
N SER A 13 -28.25 42.01 28.99
CA SER A 13 -27.91 42.31 27.59
C SER A 13 -27.69 40.99 26.84
N GLY A 14 -28.33 40.90 25.67
CA GLY A 14 -28.68 39.66 24.98
C GLY A 14 -27.52 38.84 24.42
N ALA A 15 -27.74 37.52 24.42
CA ALA A 15 -26.92 36.54 23.72
C ALA A 15 -27.52 36.27 22.34
N SER A 16 -26.79 36.62 21.28
CA SER A 16 -26.99 36.04 19.95
C SER A 16 -26.37 34.64 19.94
N LEU A 17 -27.21 33.61 19.87
CA LEU A 17 -26.81 32.23 19.65
C LEU A 17 -26.42 32.08 18.17
N VAL A 18 -25.12 32.01 17.87
CA VAL A 18 -24.64 31.50 16.58
C VAL A 18 -24.48 30.00 16.73
N VAL A 19 -25.40 29.23 16.14
CA VAL A 19 -25.25 27.78 15.96
C VAL A 19 -24.21 27.57 14.86
N VAL A 20 -22.95 27.35 15.24
CA VAL A 20 -21.95 26.82 14.34
C VAL A 20 -22.16 25.30 14.29
N SER A 21 -22.83 24.82 13.24
CA SER A 21 -22.81 23.41 12.85
C SER A 21 -21.37 23.03 12.51
N GLY A 22 -20.66 22.43 13.47
CA GLY A 22 -19.35 21.83 13.22
C GLY A 22 -19.52 20.58 12.37
N MET A 23 -19.30 20.71 11.05
CA MET A 23 -19.01 19.56 10.20
C MET A 23 -17.67 18.97 10.65
N LEU A 24 -17.75 17.86 11.38
CA LEU A 24 -16.62 17.01 11.71
C LEU A 24 -16.17 16.33 10.41
N THR A 25 -15.20 16.91 9.71
CA THR A 25 -14.53 16.23 8.60
C THR A 25 -13.67 15.11 9.17
N VAL A 26 -14.21 13.90 9.16
CA VAL A 26 -13.43 12.68 9.38
C VAL A 26 -12.47 12.56 8.20
N ALA A 27 -11.21 12.94 8.41
CA ALA A 27 -10.15 12.60 7.48
C ALA A 27 -10.06 11.07 7.43
N GLY A 28 -10.42 10.49 6.27
CA GLY A 28 -10.29 9.07 6.02
C GLY A 28 -8.85 8.63 6.25
N SER A 29 -8.67 7.65 7.13
CA SER A 29 -7.38 6.99 7.32
C SER A 29 -7.15 6.10 6.09
N SER A 30 -6.20 6.44 5.22
CA SER A 30 -5.74 5.50 4.19
C SER A 30 -4.97 4.38 4.87
N VAL A 31 -5.57 3.18 4.85
CA VAL A 31 -4.98 1.98 5.43
C VAL A 31 -4.05 1.39 4.39
N ALA A 32 -2.76 1.29 4.71
CA ALA A 32 -1.82 0.59 3.86
C ALA A 32 -2.24 -0.89 3.78
N SER A 33 -2.53 -1.36 2.57
CA SER A 33 -2.92 -2.75 2.30
C SER A 33 -1.85 -3.73 2.80
N ALA A 34 -2.23 -4.69 3.64
CA ALA A 34 -1.42 -5.86 3.93
C ALA A 34 -1.23 -6.67 2.63
N ALA A 35 -0.09 -7.31 2.41
CA ALA A 35 0.04 -8.22 1.27
C ALA A 35 -1.10 -9.26 1.31
N PRO A 36 -1.79 -9.52 0.19
CA PRO A 36 -2.89 -10.46 0.17
C PRO A 36 -2.44 -11.83 0.67
N SER A 37 -3.15 -12.35 1.66
CA SER A 37 -2.96 -13.70 2.19
C SER A 37 -3.46 -14.75 1.20
N ASP A 38 -3.12 -16.04 1.38
CA ASP A 38 -3.69 -17.16 0.61
C ASP A 38 -5.16 -17.46 0.95
N ARG A 39 -5.95 -16.40 1.20
CA ARG A 39 -7.37 -16.43 1.54
C ARG A 39 -8.16 -15.66 0.50
N VAL A 40 -9.33 -16.19 0.14
CA VAL A 40 -10.29 -15.53 -0.76
C VAL A 40 -11.57 -15.26 0.02
N LEU A 41 -12.02 -13.99 0.03
CA LEU A 41 -13.24 -13.60 0.71
C LEU A 41 -14.42 -13.78 -0.23
N ILE A 42 -15.44 -14.52 0.21
CA ILE A 42 -16.66 -14.80 -0.54
C ILE A 42 -17.83 -14.21 0.26
N LEU A 43 -18.64 -13.36 -0.38
CA LEU A 43 -19.87 -12.86 0.25
C LEU A 43 -20.91 -13.98 0.28
N GLY A 44 -21.26 -14.44 1.47
CA GLY A 44 -22.13 -15.61 1.66
C GLY A 44 -23.54 -15.45 1.07
N SER A 45 -24.09 -14.24 1.05
CA SER A 45 -25.40 -13.96 0.42
C SER A 45 -25.35 -13.94 -1.11
N SER A 46 -24.16 -13.97 -1.71
CA SER A 46 -23.97 -14.00 -3.17
C SER A 46 -23.71 -15.40 -3.73
N VAL A 47 -23.73 -16.45 -2.91
CA VAL A 47 -23.41 -17.82 -3.36
C VAL A 47 -24.39 -18.84 -2.80
N THR A 48 -24.59 -19.94 -3.51
CA THR A 48 -25.42 -21.05 -3.05
C THR A 48 -24.57 -22.17 -2.45
N GLY A 49 -24.89 -22.60 -1.22
CA GLY A 49 -24.20 -23.70 -0.54
C GLY A 49 -23.03 -23.30 0.37
N GLY A 50 -22.77 -22.00 0.54
CA GLY A 50 -21.75 -21.49 1.45
C GLY A 50 -20.36 -22.04 1.12
N THR A 51 -19.70 -22.71 2.06
CA THR A 51 -18.38 -23.34 1.81
C THR A 51 -18.42 -24.50 0.81
N SER A 52 -19.60 -25.01 0.47
CA SER A 52 -19.81 -26.01 -0.58
C SER A 52 -20.18 -25.41 -1.94
N SER A 53 -20.18 -24.07 -2.08
CA SER A 53 -20.46 -23.42 -3.36
C SER A 53 -19.36 -23.72 -4.39
N VAL A 54 -19.68 -23.61 -5.67
CA VAL A 54 -18.71 -23.81 -6.77
C VAL A 54 -17.51 -22.87 -6.58
N GLU A 55 -17.77 -21.63 -6.16
CA GLU A 55 -16.74 -20.65 -5.87
C GLU A 55 -15.81 -21.08 -4.74
N ALA A 56 -16.37 -21.48 -3.61
CA ALA A 56 -15.58 -21.92 -2.46
C ALA A 56 -14.78 -23.19 -2.76
N GLN A 57 -15.33 -24.12 -3.55
CA GLN A 57 -14.64 -25.34 -3.96
C GLN A 57 -13.48 -25.06 -4.91
N GLU A 58 -13.59 -24.10 -5.84
CA GLU A 58 -12.45 -23.74 -6.69
C GLU A 58 -11.31 -23.10 -5.89
N VAL A 59 -11.63 -22.23 -4.93
CA VAL A 59 -10.63 -21.66 -4.02
C VAL A 59 -9.84 -22.77 -3.31
N VAL A 60 -10.53 -23.82 -2.84
CA VAL A 60 -9.87 -24.99 -2.23
C VAL A 60 -9.04 -25.76 -3.26
N ALA A 61 -9.54 -25.96 -4.48
CA ALA A 61 -8.82 -26.66 -5.55
C ALA A 61 -7.49 -25.97 -5.92
N LEU A 62 -7.43 -24.64 -5.79
CA LEU A 62 -6.24 -23.83 -5.98
C LEU A 62 -5.26 -23.85 -4.78
N GLY A 63 -5.60 -24.58 -3.71
CA GLY A 63 -4.80 -24.62 -2.48
C GLY A 63 -4.92 -23.37 -1.61
N LEU A 64 -5.92 -22.52 -1.87
CA LEU A 64 -6.23 -21.32 -1.11
C LEU A 64 -7.33 -21.62 -0.07
N THR A 65 -7.51 -20.71 0.87
CA THR A 65 -8.53 -20.84 1.93
C THR A 65 -9.76 -19.98 1.61
N PRO A 66 -10.94 -20.56 1.36
CA PRO A 66 -12.16 -19.78 1.20
C PRO A 66 -12.65 -19.25 2.56
N VAL A 67 -13.06 -17.99 2.58
CA VAL A 67 -13.64 -17.33 3.74
C VAL A 67 -15.01 -16.82 3.35
N VAL A 68 -16.03 -17.58 3.71
CA VAL A 68 -17.43 -17.21 3.44
C VAL A 68 -17.91 -16.31 4.58
N ALA A 69 -18.08 -15.02 4.29
CA ALA A 69 -18.52 -14.02 5.25
C ALA A 69 -20.03 -13.75 5.10
N ASP A 70 -20.75 -13.66 6.22
CA ASP A 70 -22.13 -13.18 6.20
C ASP A 70 -22.20 -11.66 5.96
N ASP A 71 -23.41 -11.15 5.69
CA ASP A 71 -23.65 -9.74 5.38
C ASP A 71 -23.19 -8.80 6.50
N ALA A 72 -23.37 -9.22 7.75
CA ALA A 72 -22.98 -8.42 8.92
C ALA A 72 -21.46 -8.32 9.03
N THR A 73 -20.76 -9.43 8.80
CA THR A 73 -19.29 -9.49 8.76
C THR A 73 -18.77 -8.63 7.62
N TRP A 74 -19.26 -8.83 6.40
CA TRP A 74 -18.86 -8.04 5.23
C TRP A 74 -19.05 -6.54 5.46
N THR A 75 -20.21 -6.13 5.97
CA THR A 75 -20.52 -4.71 6.21
C THR A 75 -19.66 -4.08 7.31
N ALA A 76 -19.17 -4.89 8.26
CA ALA A 76 -18.30 -4.43 9.34
C ALA A 76 -16.82 -4.30 8.94
N MET A 77 -16.41 -4.85 7.79
CA MET A 77 -15.02 -4.82 7.34
C MET A 77 -14.61 -3.44 6.84
N SER A 78 -13.38 -3.05 7.16
CA SER A 78 -12.73 -1.87 6.60
C SER A 78 -12.06 -2.18 5.26
N THR A 79 -11.71 -1.15 4.48
CA THR A 79 -10.90 -1.30 3.26
C THR A 79 -9.61 -2.09 3.51
N ALA A 80 -8.99 -1.91 4.68
CA ALA A 80 -7.79 -2.65 5.05
C ALA A 80 -8.03 -4.15 5.19
N ASP A 81 -9.18 -4.51 5.78
CA ASP A 81 -9.55 -5.90 5.99
C ASP A 81 -9.77 -6.58 4.64
N PHE A 82 -10.49 -5.92 3.72
CA PHE A 82 -10.67 -6.41 2.34
C PHE A 82 -9.35 -6.58 1.61
N ALA A 83 -8.42 -5.64 1.77
CA ALA A 83 -7.13 -5.65 1.07
C ALA A 83 -6.20 -6.80 1.54
N THR A 84 -6.51 -7.46 2.66
CA THR A 84 -5.76 -8.64 3.13
C THR A 84 -6.09 -9.94 2.36
N TYR A 85 -7.10 -9.94 1.50
CA TYR A 85 -7.53 -11.11 0.73
C TYR A 85 -6.95 -11.08 -0.69
N ARG A 86 -6.61 -12.27 -1.21
CA ARG A 86 -6.11 -12.44 -2.59
C ARG A 86 -7.16 -12.13 -3.64
N ALA A 87 -8.42 -12.41 -3.35
CA ALA A 87 -9.53 -11.95 -4.15
C ALA A 87 -10.79 -11.76 -3.30
N LEU A 88 -11.67 -10.91 -3.81
CA LEU A 88 -13.04 -10.76 -3.34
C LEU A 88 -13.98 -11.44 -4.35
N VAL A 89 -14.97 -12.17 -3.86
CA VAL A 89 -15.95 -12.87 -4.69
C VAL A 89 -17.34 -12.45 -4.28
N ILE A 90 -18.05 -11.87 -5.25
CA ILE A 90 -19.50 -11.64 -5.23
C ILE A 90 -20.05 -12.59 -6.31
N GLY A 91 -20.35 -13.82 -5.90
CA GLY A 91 -20.59 -14.94 -6.80
C GLY A 91 -21.99 -14.96 -7.40
N ASP A 92 -22.44 -16.16 -7.81
CA ASP A 92 -23.80 -16.37 -8.30
C ASP A 92 -24.66 -17.10 -7.25
N PRO A 93 -25.72 -16.46 -6.71
CA PRO A 93 -26.65 -17.07 -5.78
C PRO A 93 -27.69 -17.98 -6.46
N THR A 94 -27.39 -18.51 -7.65
CA THR A 94 -28.28 -19.36 -8.47
C THR A 94 -29.46 -18.57 -9.05
N CYS A 95 -29.17 -17.60 -9.92
CA CYS A 95 -30.17 -16.80 -10.65
C CYS A 95 -31.15 -16.02 -9.74
N GLU A 96 -30.62 -15.24 -8.81
CA GLU A 96 -31.41 -14.25 -8.08
C GLU A 96 -31.58 -12.94 -8.86
N SER A 97 -32.65 -12.21 -8.54
CA SER A 97 -33.04 -10.95 -9.21
C SER A 97 -32.62 -9.68 -8.48
N THR A 98 -32.02 -9.80 -7.29
CA THR A 98 -31.59 -8.64 -6.48
C THR A 98 -30.11 -8.78 -6.09
N PRO A 99 -29.27 -7.75 -6.32
CA PRO A 99 -27.89 -7.79 -5.90
C PRO A 99 -27.76 -7.77 -4.37
N PRO A 100 -26.72 -8.39 -3.79
CA PRO A 100 -26.55 -8.48 -2.34
C PRO A 100 -26.34 -7.09 -1.72
N LEU A 101 -27.26 -6.68 -0.86
CA LEU A 101 -27.29 -5.32 -0.29
C LEU A 101 -26.03 -4.98 0.51
N ALA A 102 -25.40 -5.97 1.17
CA ALA A 102 -24.15 -5.78 1.89
C ALA A 102 -23.03 -5.26 0.97
N ALA A 103 -22.89 -5.79 -0.24
CA ALA A 103 -21.90 -5.31 -1.21
C ALA A 103 -22.28 -3.95 -1.80
N VAL A 104 -23.55 -3.76 -2.17
CA VAL A 104 -24.05 -2.50 -2.78
C VAL A 104 -23.92 -1.32 -1.82
N SER A 105 -24.21 -1.51 -0.54
CA SER A 105 -24.15 -0.44 0.47
C SER A 105 -22.73 -0.07 0.92
N THR A 106 -21.73 -0.88 0.58
CA THR A 106 -20.34 -0.72 1.02
C THR A 106 -19.34 -0.61 -0.13
N THR A 107 -19.80 -0.28 -1.34
CA THR A 107 -18.96 -0.12 -2.55
C THR A 107 -17.76 0.79 -2.35
N SER A 108 -17.94 1.91 -1.63
CA SER A 108 -16.85 2.84 -1.28
C SER A 108 -15.83 2.30 -0.26
N VAL A 109 -16.10 1.15 0.36
CA VAL A 109 -15.25 0.52 1.38
C VAL A 109 -14.44 -0.62 0.79
N TRP A 110 -15.08 -1.59 0.12
CA TRP A 110 -14.37 -2.74 -0.46
C TRP A 110 -13.74 -2.44 -1.82
N GLY A 111 -14.34 -1.54 -2.61
CA GLY A 111 -13.85 -1.16 -3.94
C GLY A 111 -12.39 -0.69 -3.95
N PRO A 112 -11.99 0.27 -3.07
CA PRO A 112 -10.61 0.73 -3.00
C PRO A 112 -9.56 -0.32 -2.61
N ALA A 113 -9.97 -1.49 -2.11
CA ALA A 113 -9.05 -2.60 -1.82
C ALA A 113 -8.66 -3.38 -3.09
N VAL A 114 -9.51 -3.36 -4.13
CA VAL A 114 -9.29 -4.10 -5.37
C VAL A 114 -8.19 -3.44 -6.18
N SER A 115 -7.14 -4.21 -6.47
CA SER A 115 -5.93 -3.73 -7.16
C SER A 115 -5.40 -4.71 -8.22
N GLY A 116 -5.95 -5.92 -8.25
CA GLY A 116 -5.55 -7.02 -9.13
C GLY A 116 -6.48 -7.21 -10.32
N ASN A 117 -6.55 -8.46 -10.77
CA ASN A 117 -7.39 -8.88 -11.89
C ASN A 117 -8.88 -8.82 -11.51
N ILE A 118 -9.71 -8.30 -12.42
CA ILE A 118 -11.16 -8.15 -12.25
C ILE A 118 -11.85 -8.87 -13.39
N LEU A 119 -12.85 -9.70 -13.10
CA LEU A 119 -13.75 -10.26 -14.11
C LEU A 119 -15.20 -10.16 -13.64
N ILE A 120 -16.06 -9.71 -14.56
CA ILE A 120 -17.48 -9.46 -14.35
C ILE A 120 -18.25 -10.18 -15.45
N ASN A 121 -19.27 -10.96 -15.09
CA ASN A 121 -20.16 -11.60 -16.06
C ASN A 121 -21.64 -11.23 -15.83
N GLY A 122 -22.41 -11.19 -16.92
CA GLY A 122 -23.85 -10.91 -16.97
C GLY A 122 -24.73 -12.16 -17.06
N THR A 123 -24.43 -13.18 -16.25
CA THR A 123 -25.13 -14.47 -16.25
C THR A 123 -25.06 -15.17 -14.89
N ASP A 124 -25.73 -16.32 -14.79
CA ASP A 124 -26.03 -17.19 -13.66
C ASP A 124 -25.32 -18.57 -13.77
N PRO A 125 -23.97 -18.60 -13.75
CA PRO A 125 -23.21 -19.81 -14.01
C PRO A 125 -23.46 -20.95 -13.01
N VAL A 126 -23.89 -20.67 -11.77
CA VAL A 126 -24.20 -21.70 -10.78
C VAL A 126 -25.53 -22.36 -11.08
N PHE A 127 -26.53 -21.63 -11.59
CA PHE A 127 -27.78 -22.24 -12.09
C PHE A 127 -27.50 -23.18 -13.26
N HIS A 128 -26.60 -22.77 -14.16
CA HIS A 128 -26.17 -23.56 -15.32
C HIS A 128 -24.88 -24.37 -15.09
N ALA A 129 -24.61 -24.78 -13.85
CA ALA A 129 -23.36 -25.44 -13.47
C ALA A 129 -23.02 -26.67 -14.34
N SER A 130 -24.03 -27.48 -14.67
CA SER A 130 -23.86 -28.71 -15.48
C SER A 130 -23.71 -28.49 -16.99
N GLN A 131 -23.93 -27.27 -17.47
CA GLN A 131 -23.94 -26.92 -18.90
C GLN A 131 -22.69 -26.14 -19.33
N GLY A 132 -21.79 -25.84 -18.40
CA GLY A 132 -20.57 -25.06 -18.62
C GLY A 132 -20.38 -23.94 -17.60
N GLY A 133 -21.43 -23.58 -16.87
CA GLY A 133 -21.38 -22.52 -15.86
C GLY A 133 -20.38 -22.81 -14.74
N ALA A 134 -20.20 -24.07 -14.32
CA ALA A 134 -19.18 -24.40 -13.33
C ALA A 134 -17.76 -24.08 -13.83
N GLU A 135 -17.46 -24.35 -15.09
CA GLU A 135 -16.16 -24.03 -15.69
C GLU A 135 -15.98 -22.50 -15.80
N LEU A 136 -17.03 -21.75 -16.14
CA LEU A 136 -16.99 -20.28 -16.13
C LEU A 136 -16.66 -19.74 -14.72
N THR A 137 -17.35 -20.21 -13.69
CA THR A 137 -17.09 -19.82 -12.30
C THR A 137 -15.65 -20.14 -11.89
N GLN A 138 -15.17 -21.34 -12.21
CA GLN A 138 -13.83 -21.79 -11.84
C GLN A 138 -12.73 -20.93 -12.49
N ARG A 139 -12.77 -20.75 -13.82
CA ARG A 139 -11.75 -19.97 -14.54
C ARG A 139 -11.79 -18.49 -14.21
N THR A 140 -12.96 -17.99 -13.85
CA THR A 140 -13.09 -16.62 -13.36
C THR A 140 -12.37 -16.43 -12.02
N ILE A 141 -12.44 -17.40 -11.11
CA ILE A 141 -11.71 -17.37 -9.84
C ILE A 141 -10.21 -17.50 -10.08
N ASP A 142 -9.77 -18.43 -10.94
CA ASP A 142 -8.36 -18.55 -11.34
C ASP A 142 -7.80 -17.22 -11.81
N TYR A 143 -8.56 -16.52 -12.65
CA TYR A 143 -8.18 -15.22 -13.18
C TYR A 143 -8.09 -14.16 -12.08
N ALA A 144 -9.08 -14.08 -11.18
CA ALA A 144 -9.10 -13.12 -10.09
C ALA A 144 -7.91 -13.31 -9.12
N VAL A 145 -7.48 -14.56 -8.87
CA VAL A 145 -6.36 -14.84 -7.95
C VAL A 145 -4.99 -14.92 -8.65
N ALA A 146 -4.91 -14.76 -9.97
CA ALA A 146 -3.68 -14.99 -10.73
C ALA A 146 -2.50 -14.10 -10.30
N ASP A 147 -2.77 -12.87 -9.86
CA ASP A 147 -1.76 -11.99 -9.24
C ASP A 147 -1.75 -12.18 -7.71
N SER A 148 -0.81 -12.95 -7.19
CA SER A 148 -0.66 -13.21 -5.75
C SER A 148 -0.30 -11.97 -4.92
N THR A 149 0.08 -10.87 -5.56
CA THR A 149 0.52 -9.64 -4.87
C THR A 149 -0.57 -8.60 -4.73
N LYS A 150 -1.74 -8.83 -5.34
CA LYS A 150 -2.85 -7.87 -5.38
C LYS A 150 -4.18 -8.53 -5.06
N THR A 151 -5.14 -7.74 -4.63
CA THR A 151 -6.52 -8.20 -4.39
C THR A 151 -7.30 -8.15 -5.69
N GLY A 152 -7.62 -9.31 -6.27
CA GLY A 152 -8.50 -9.42 -7.42
C GLY A 152 -9.99 -9.42 -7.07
N LEU A 153 -10.85 -9.49 -8.08
CA LEU A 153 -12.30 -9.43 -7.95
C LEU A 153 -12.99 -10.33 -8.98
N TYR A 154 -13.94 -11.13 -8.50
CA TYR A 154 -14.97 -11.79 -9.32
C TYR A 154 -16.35 -11.24 -8.92
N VAL A 155 -17.11 -10.75 -9.91
CA VAL A 155 -18.53 -10.42 -9.77
C VAL A 155 -19.38 -11.19 -10.80
N SER A 156 -20.35 -11.97 -10.34
CA SER A 156 -21.47 -12.44 -11.17
C SER A 156 -22.64 -11.48 -11.00
N LEU A 157 -23.27 -11.08 -12.11
CA LEU A 157 -24.52 -10.32 -12.08
C LEU A 157 -25.77 -11.21 -12.04
N SER A 158 -25.59 -12.55 -12.07
CA SER A 158 -26.67 -13.52 -11.84
C SER A 158 -27.82 -13.28 -12.83
N CYS A 159 -29.00 -12.98 -12.32
CA CYS A 159 -30.19 -12.60 -13.07
C CYS A 159 -30.67 -11.21 -12.61
N TYR A 160 -29.81 -10.39 -11.99
CA TYR A 160 -30.19 -9.11 -11.37
C TYR A 160 -30.81 -8.14 -12.38
N TYR A 161 -30.44 -8.25 -13.66
CA TYR A 161 -30.80 -7.30 -14.70
C TYR A 161 -31.50 -7.95 -15.91
N HIS A 162 -31.92 -9.22 -15.80
CA HIS A 162 -32.45 -10.05 -16.90
C HIS A 162 -33.52 -9.37 -17.76
N ASP A 163 -34.44 -8.64 -17.12
CA ASP A 163 -35.59 -7.97 -17.77
C ASP A 163 -35.51 -6.43 -17.74
N THR A 164 -34.31 -5.88 -17.51
CA THR A 164 -34.16 -4.44 -17.38
C THR A 164 -34.03 -3.75 -18.73
N ALA A 165 -34.47 -2.48 -18.78
CA ALA A 165 -34.36 -1.66 -19.98
C ALA A 165 -32.89 -1.34 -20.30
N PRO A 166 -32.56 -0.99 -21.56
CA PRO A 166 -31.23 -0.50 -21.91
C PRO A 166 -30.76 0.67 -21.04
N HIS A 167 -29.46 0.77 -20.85
CA HIS A 167 -28.79 1.78 -20.03
C HIS A 167 -29.18 1.75 -18.55
N THR A 168 -29.55 0.58 -18.03
CA THR A 168 -29.80 0.41 -16.60
C THR A 168 -28.48 0.44 -15.83
N ALA A 169 -28.37 1.33 -14.85
CA ALA A 169 -27.18 1.46 -14.02
C ALA A 169 -26.93 0.20 -13.17
N VAL A 170 -25.65 -0.09 -12.90
CA VAL A 170 -25.23 -1.22 -12.04
C VAL A 170 -24.57 -0.71 -10.75
N PRO A 171 -25.35 -0.30 -9.72
CA PRO A 171 -24.78 0.26 -8.49
C PRO A 171 -23.76 -0.63 -7.77
N LEU A 172 -23.86 -1.95 -7.93
CA LEU A 172 -22.87 -2.90 -7.39
C LEU A 172 -21.45 -2.62 -7.91
N LEU A 173 -21.33 -2.20 -9.17
CA LEU A 173 -20.05 -1.93 -9.84
C LEU A 173 -19.54 -0.50 -9.61
N ASP A 174 -20.28 0.35 -8.89
CA ASP A 174 -19.81 1.68 -8.48
C ASP A 174 -18.57 1.60 -7.57
N ALA A 175 -18.32 0.43 -6.98
CA ALA A 175 -17.09 0.14 -6.23
C ALA A 175 -15.82 0.24 -7.09
N ILE A 176 -15.94 -0.07 -8.39
CA ILE A 176 -14.83 -0.04 -9.35
C ILE A 176 -14.77 1.35 -9.98
N GLN A 177 -15.90 1.80 -10.53
CA GLN A 177 -16.03 3.11 -11.14
C GLN A 177 -17.45 3.64 -10.97
N PRO A 178 -17.67 4.65 -10.12
CA PRO A 178 -18.99 5.23 -9.90
C PRO A 178 -19.66 5.68 -11.21
N GLY A 179 -20.86 5.16 -11.48
CA GLY A 179 -21.62 5.44 -12.70
C GLY A 179 -20.96 4.95 -13.99
N GLY A 180 -19.96 4.06 -13.90
CA GLY A 180 -19.17 3.62 -15.03
C GLY A 180 -19.80 2.51 -15.87
N PHE A 181 -20.80 1.81 -15.33
CA PHE A 181 -21.37 0.60 -15.93
C PHE A 181 -22.88 0.72 -16.09
N THR A 182 -23.35 0.37 -17.29
CA THR A 182 -24.77 0.16 -17.57
C THR A 182 -24.97 -1.12 -18.36
N VAL A 183 -26.14 -1.73 -18.16
CA VAL A 183 -26.54 -3.00 -18.79
C VAL A 183 -27.93 -2.90 -19.40
N THR A 184 -28.19 -3.83 -20.30
CA THR A 184 -29.52 -4.16 -20.82
C THR A 184 -29.83 -5.61 -20.50
N GLY A 185 -31.07 -5.90 -20.13
CA GLY A 185 -31.58 -7.27 -20.13
C GLY A 185 -31.63 -7.81 -21.55
N VAL A 186 -31.29 -9.09 -21.74
CA VAL A 186 -31.34 -9.74 -23.07
C VAL A 186 -32.52 -10.70 -23.23
N GLY A 187 -33.36 -10.86 -22.20
CA GLY A 187 -34.56 -11.69 -22.23
C GLY A 187 -34.29 -13.16 -22.54
N CYS A 188 -33.06 -13.62 -22.26
CA CYS A 188 -32.47 -14.93 -22.56
C CYS A 188 -31.82 -15.08 -23.95
N TYR A 189 -30.49 -15.29 -23.98
CA TYR A 189 -29.71 -15.53 -25.20
C TYR A 189 -28.73 -16.70 -25.03
N ASN A 190 -28.36 -17.39 -26.12
CA ASN A 190 -27.61 -18.65 -26.04
C ASN A 190 -26.31 -18.72 -26.85
N THR A 191 -26.04 -17.75 -27.71
CA THR A 191 -24.84 -17.78 -28.56
C THR A 191 -23.78 -16.87 -27.96
N ALA A 192 -22.79 -17.45 -27.31
CA ALA A 192 -21.64 -16.72 -26.78
C ALA A 192 -20.44 -16.84 -27.72
N HIS A 193 -19.61 -15.80 -27.75
CA HIS A 193 -18.35 -15.83 -28.49
C HIS A 193 -17.22 -15.18 -27.70
N ILE A 194 -16.13 -15.91 -27.50
CA ILE A 194 -14.94 -15.47 -26.78
C ILE A 194 -14.00 -14.73 -27.73
N VAL A 195 -13.62 -13.51 -27.33
CA VAL A 195 -12.83 -12.58 -28.15
C VAL A 195 -11.52 -12.14 -27.48
N ALA A 196 -11.25 -12.65 -26.28
CA ALA A 196 -9.98 -12.43 -25.58
C ALA A 196 -9.45 -13.70 -24.92
N THR A 197 -8.17 -13.69 -24.61
CA THR A 197 -7.42 -14.84 -24.10
C THR A 197 -6.59 -14.46 -22.88
N HIS A 198 -6.46 -15.40 -21.96
CA HIS A 198 -5.58 -15.34 -20.80
C HIS A 198 -5.31 -16.78 -20.34
N PRO A 199 -4.08 -17.14 -19.88
CA PRO A 199 -3.77 -18.52 -19.47
C PRO A 199 -4.75 -19.12 -18.43
N ALA A 200 -5.19 -18.32 -17.46
CA ALA A 200 -6.20 -18.72 -16.46
C ALA A 200 -7.61 -19.00 -17.06
N LEU A 201 -7.85 -18.57 -18.30
CA LEU A 201 -9.13 -18.69 -19.01
C LEU A 201 -9.07 -19.71 -20.17
N ASP A 202 -7.93 -20.40 -20.38
CA ASP A 202 -7.65 -21.25 -21.55
C ASP A 202 -8.63 -22.43 -21.75
N ARG A 203 -9.45 -22.75 -20.75
CA ARG A 203 -10.48 -23.81 -20.84
C ARG A 203 -11.87 -23.31 -21.21
N LEU A 204 -12.08 -21.99 -21.23
CA LEU A 204 -13.33 -21.43 -21.73
C LEU A 204 -13.32 -21.49 -23.25
N THR A 205 -14.40 -22.01 -23.81
CA THR A 205 -14.67 -22.07 -25.25
C THR A 205 -16.06 -21.51 -25.52
N ASP A 206 -16.34 -21.15 -26.78
CA ASP A 206 -17.69 -20.76 -27.21
C ASP A 206 -18.73 -21.82 -26.84
N ASP A 207 -18.39 -23.11 -27.01
CA ASP A 207 -19.26 -24.24 -26.61
C ASP A 207 -19.50 -24.28 -25.10
N THR A 208 -18.49 -23.96 -24.28
CA THR A 208 -18.63 -23.92 -22.82
C THR A 208 -19.57 -22.81 -22.39
N LEU A 209 -19.60 -21.70 -23.11
CA LEU A 209 -20.39 -20.51 -22.78
C LEU A 209 -21.73 -20.42 -23.53
N SER A 210 -22.05 -21.40 -24.38
CA SER A 210 -23.24 -21.38 -25.23
C SER A 210 -24.18 -22.53 -24.92
N ASN A 211 -25.42 -22.44 -25.42
CA ASN A 211 -26.42 -23.51 -25.37
C ASN A 211 -26.83 -23.95 -23.96
N TRP A 212 -26.76 -23.04 -22.98
CA TRP A 212 -27.25 -23.30 -21.61
C TRP A 212 -28.77 -23.29 -21.51
N SER A 213 -29.49 -23.10 -22.62
CA SER A 213 -30.90 -22.69 -22.71
C SER A 213 -31.15 -21.24 -22.26
N CYS A 214 -30.27 -20.68 -21.42
CA CYS A 214 -30.12 -19.26 -21.16
C CYS A 214 -28.65 -18.95 -20.79
N SER A 215 -27.81 -18.63 -21.76
CA SER A 215 -26.37 -18.43 -21.52
C SER A 215 -26.01 -16.99 -21.18
N VAL A 216 -26.88 -16.03 -21.52
CA VAL A 216 -26.71 -14.60 -21.23
C VAL A 216 -28.04 -14.04 -20.72
N HIS A 217 -27.98 -13.30 -19.61
CA HIS A 217 -29.14 -12.70 -18.96
C HIS A 217 -29.13 -11.18 -19.10
N GLU A 218 -27.97 -10.57 -18.92
CA GLU A 218 -27.74 -9.15 -19.17
C GLU A 218 -26.43 -8.93 -19.91
N ALA A 219 -26.37 -7.85 -20.66
CA ALA A 219 -25.20 -7.47 -21.44
C ALA A 219 -24.89 -5.99 -21.21
N PHE A 220 -23.60 -5.64 -21.20
CA PHE A 220 -23.11 -4.29 -20.99
C PHE A 220 -23.33 -3.42 -22.23
N ASP A 221 -23.92 -2.25 -22.01
CA ASP A 221 -24.08 -1.22 -23.04
C ASP A 221 -23.26 0.06 -22.76
N ALA A 222 -22.67 0.18 -21.55
CA ALA A 222 -21.56 1.08 -21.28
C ALA A 222 -20.63 0.52 -20.19
N TRP A 223 -19.32 0.75 -20.33
CA TRP A 223 -18.30 0.36 -19.36
C TRP A 223 -17.05 1.26 -19.48
N PRO A 224 -16.17 1.27 -18.47
CA PRO A 224 -14.93 2.03 -18.53
C PRO A 224 -13.92 1.52 -19.58
N PRO A 225 -13.11 2.40 -20.20
CA PRO A 225 -12.14 2.03 -21.23
C PRO A 225 -10.97 1.15 -20.75
N GLY A 226 -10.86 0.89 -19.43
CA GLY A 226 -9.88 -0.02 -18.85
C GLY A 226 -10.28 -1.51 -18.89
N PHE A 227 -11.51 -1.82 -19.30
CA PHE A 227 -11.98 -3.20 -19.43
C PHE A 227 -11.85 -3.69 -20.87
N THR A 228 -11.39 -4.93 -21.00
CA THR A 228 -11.39 -5.70 -22.24
C THR A 228 -12.63 -6.58 -22.26
N VAL A 229 -13.28 -6.65 -23.41
CA VAL A 229 -14.38 -7.59 -23.63
C VAL A 229 -13.79 -9.00 -23.74
N LEU A 230 -14.24 -9.91 -22.88
CA LEU A 230 -13.85 -11.32 -22.93
C LEU A 230 -14.82 -12.11 -23.81
N ALA A 231 -16.12 -11.90 -23.65
CA ALA A 231 -17.14 -12.60 -24.42
C ALA A 231 -18.35 -11.73 -24.77
N LEU A 232 -18.93 -12.04 -25.93
CA LEU A 232 -20.10 -11.38 -26.50
C LEU A 232 -21.32 -12.31 -26.46
N ALA A 233 -22.50 -11.73 -26.27
CA ALA A 233 -23.72 -12.26 -26.84
C ALA A 233 -23.65 -11.98 -28.35
N GLN A 234 -23.14 -12.94 -29.12
CA GLN A 234 -22.87 -12.79 -30.54
C GLN A 234 -24.14 -12.46 -31.31
N ASP A 235 -24.10 -11.50 -32.23
CA ASP A 235 -25.23 -11.02 -33.05
C ASP A 235 -26.43 -10.42 -32.29
N PHE A 236 -26.43 -10.45 -30.95
CA PHE A 236 -27.41 -9.75 -30.13
C PHE A 236 -27.04 -8.27 -30.02
N GLY A 237 -28.00 -7.35 -30.18
CA GLY A 237 -27.87 -5.92 -29.89
C GLY A 237 -26.82 -5.10 -30.68
N ALA A 238 -25.91 -5.76 -31.40
CA ALA A 238 -24.89 -5.21 -32.32
C ALA A 238 -24.17 -3.93 -31.84
N ALA A 239 -23.95 -3.79 -30.53
CA ALA A 239 -23.38 -2.59 -29.92
C ALA A 239 -21.84 -2.52 -29.96
N TYR A 240 -21.19 -3.65 -30.23
CA TYR A 240 -19.74 -3.80 -30.21
C TYR A 240 -19.24 -4.68 -31.36
N THR A 241 -18.11 -4.31 -31.95
CA THR A 241 -17.34 -5.17 -32.86
C THR A 241 -16.04 -5.56 -32.16
N ALA A 242 -15.71 -6.85 -32.12
CA ALA A 242 -14.56 -7.40 -31.41
C ALA A 242 -13.28 -7.45 -32.26
N SER A 243 -12.21 -7.98 -31.66
CA SER A 243 -10.87 -8.08 -32.25
C SER A 243 -10.73 -9.08 -33.39
N ASP A 244 -11.75 -9.91 -33.64
CA ASP A 244 -11.90 -10.80 -34.79
C ASP A 244 -12.94 -10.30 -35.80
N GLY A 245 -13.57 -9.16 -35.53
CA GLY A 245 -14.64 -8.59 -36.36
C GLY A 245 -16.03 -9.10 -36.01
N THR A 246 -16.17 -10.02 -35.04
CA THR A 246 -17.48 -10.49 -34.59
C THR A 246 -18.27 -9.34 -33.95
N ILE A 247 -19.56 -9.28 -34.23
CA ILE A 247 -20.46 -8.24 -33.74
C ILE A 247 -21.38 -8.83 -32.66
N GLY A 248 -21.67 -8.07 -31.62
CA GLY A 248 -22.61 -8.48 -30.57
C GLY A 248 -22.68 -7.45 -29.45
N THR A 249 -23.25 -7.84 -28.32
CA THR A 249 -23.24 -7.04 -27.08
C THR A 249 -22.38 -7.75 -26.03
N PRO A 250 -21.37 -7.07 -25.44
CA PRO A 250 -20.51 -7.67 -24.41
C PRO A 250 -21.30 -8.13 -23.19
N TYR A 251 -21.01 -9.31 -22.65
CA TYR A 251 -21.61 -9.75 -21.38
C TYR A 251 -20.58 -10.29 -20.39
N ILE A 252 -19.33 -10.47 -20.81
CA ILE A 252 -18.21 -10.74 -19.90
C ILE A 252 -17.11 -9.71 -20.14
N LEU A 253 -16.79 -8.95 -19.10
CA LEU A 253 -15.74 -7.93 -19.10
C LEU A 253 -14.62 -8.36 -18.15
N ALA A 254 -13.38 -8.12 -18.54
CA ALA A 254 -12.23 -8.37 -17.68
C ALA A 254 -11.20 -7.24 -17.76
N ALA A 255 -10.51 -7.00 -16.65
CA ALA A 255 -9.39 -6.07 -16.54
C ALA A 255 -8.26 -6.74 -15.75
N GLY A 256 -7.02 -6.34 -15.99
CA GLY A 256 -5.86 -6.92 -15.31
C GLY A 256 -4.71 -7.33 -16.23
N GLY A 257 -3.67 -7.90 -15.62
CA GLY A 257 -2.46 -8.29 -16.33
C GLY A 257 -2.67 -9.55 -17.19
N GLY A 258 -1.96 -9.62 -18.32
CA GLY A 258 -1.91 -10.83 -19.15
C GLY A 258 -3.09 -11.05 -20.10
N LEU A 259 -4.20 -10.32 -19.94
CA LEU A 259 -5.37 -10.42 -20.80
C LEU A 259 -5.09 -9.80 -22.17
N LYS A 260 -5.45 -10.50 -23.26
CA LYS A 260 -5.23 -10.03 -24.63
C LYS A 260 -6.43 -10.36 -25.51
N SER A 261 -6.99 -9.35 -26.16
CA SER A 261 -7.91 -9.56 -27.27
C SER A 261 -7.23 -10.35 -28.40
N PHE A 262 -7.98 -11.14 -29.15
CA PHE A 262 -7.46 -11.97 -30.23
C PHE A 262 -8.42 -11.94 -31.43
N PRO A 263 -7.93 -11.98 -32.69
CA PRO A 263 -6.55 -11.94 -33.17
C PRO A 263 -5.86 -10.58 -33.13
N LEU A 264 -6.61 -9.47 -33.11
CA LEU A 264 -6.05 -8.14 -32.96
C LEU A 264 -5.84 -7.83 -31.47
N SER A 265 -4.61 -7.55 -31.07
CA SER A 265 -4.23 -7.22 -29.69
C SER A 265 -3.46 -5.92 -29.62
N VAL A 266 -3.41 -5.29 -28.45
CA VAL A 266 -2.60 -4.11 -28.17
C VAL A 266 -1.74 -4.30 -26.93
N THR A 267 -0.54 -3.72 -26.92
CA THR A 267 0.36 -3.73 -25.78
C THR A 267 1.11 -2.41 -25.66
N PRO A 268 1.12 -1.77 -24.48
CA PRO A 268 0.29 -2.09 -23.31
C PRO A 268 -1.20 -1.77 -23.57
N ALA A 269 -2.12 -2.52 -22.94
CA ALA A 269 -3.57 -2.22 -22.97
C ALA A 269 -3.97 -1.13 -21.97
N ILE A 270 -3.18 -0.94 -20.91
CA ILE A 270 -3.34 0.12 -19.90
C ILE A 270 -1.96 0.74 -19.64
N GLN A 271 -1.89 2.06 -19.60
CA GLN A 271 -0.63 2.78 -19.42
C GLN A 271 -0.80 4.06 -18.60
N ASP A 272 0.12 4.33 -17.69
CA ASP A 272 0.23 5.62 -17.00
C ASP A 272 1.35 6.48 -17.62
N ARG A 273 1.09 7.76 -17.87
CA ARG A 273 2.09 8.73 -18.36
C ARG A 273 1.88 10.12 -17.78
N ALA A 274 2.92 10.95 -17.82
CA ALA A 274 2.80 12.37 -17.49
C ALA A 274 2.22 13.16 -18.67
N VAL A 275 1.42 14.19 -18.40
CA VAL A 275 0.94 15.14 -19.43
C VAL A 275 2.13 15.72 -20.17
N GLY A 276 2.08 15.74 -21.51
CA GLY A 276 3.19 16.18 -22.36
C GLY A 276 4.17 15.07 -22.76
N ASP A 277 4.15 13.91 -22.10
CA ASP A 277 4.89 12.73 -22.58
C ASP A 277 4.21 12.10 -23.81
N GLN A 278 4.97 11.27 -24.52
CA GLN A 278 4.43 10.40 -25.56
C GLN A 278 3.99 9.05 -24.97
N ALA A 279 2.80 8.61 -25.36
CA ALA A 279 2.33 7.24 -25.18
C ALA A 279 2.52 6.47 -26.50
N THR A 280 3.02 5.24 -26.41
CA THR A 280 3.17 4.35 -27.57
C THR A 280 2.44 3.03 -27.30
N ILE A 281 1.47 2.71 -28.16
CA ILE A 281 0.67 1.50 -28.07
C ILE A 281 0.97 0.65 -29.32
N THR A 282 1.42 -0.58 -29.11
CA THR A 282 1.74 -1.50 -30.20
C THR A 282 0.58 -2.44 -30.45
N ALA A 283 -0.04 -2.33 -31.62
CA ALA A 283 -1.01 -3.30 -32.10
C ALA A 283 -0.29 -4.50 -32.72
N GLN A 284 -0.80 -5.71 -32.50
CA GLN A 284 -0.36 -6.94 -33.17
C GLN A 284 -1.57 -7.67 -33.74
N LEU A 285 -1.50 -8.02 -35.02
CA LEU A 285 -2.48 -8.81 -35.73
C LEU A 285 -1.91 -10.19 -36.06
N LEU A 286 -2.62 -11.23 -35.63
CA LEU A 286 -2.32 -12.61 -35.94
C LEU A 286 -3.42 -13.23 -36.80
N ASP A 287 -3.10 -14.29 -37.52
CA ASP A 287 -4.11 -15.07 -38.24
C ASP A 287 -4.91 -15.89 -37.22
N SER A 288 -6.24 -15.90 -37.35
CA SER A 288 -7.13 -16.46 -36.33
C SER A 288 -6.96 -17.98 -36.18
N GLY A 289 -6.67 -18.69 -37.28
CA GLY A 289 -6.50 -20.15 -37.30
C GLY A 289 -5.06 -20.61 -37.02
N THR A 290 -4.08 -20.04 -37.71
CA THR A 290 -2.67 -20.46 -37.64
C THR A 290 -1.88 -19.78 -36.53
N LYS A 291 -2.41 -18.68 -35.97
CA LYS A 291 -1.73 -17.81 -35.00
C LYS A 291 -0.44 -17.15 -35.54
N ALA A 292 -0.17 -17.25 -36.84
CA ALA A 292 0.98 -16.63 -37.48
C ALA A 292 0.78 -15.11 -37.64
N PRO A 293 1.84 -14.29 -37.67
CA PRO A 293 1.70 -12.85 -37.92
C PRO A 293 1.09 -12.54 -39.29
N VAL A 294 0.13 -11.62 -39.34
CA VAL A 294 -0.42 -11.10 -40.60
C VAL A 294 0.43 -9.93 -41.05
N VAL A 295 1.02 -10.01 -42.25
CA VAL A 295 1.95 -9.00 -42.78
C VAL A 295 1.27 -8.14 -43.84
N GLY A 296 1.54 -6.84 -43.86
CA GLY A 296 1.07 -5.91 -44.90
C GLY A 296 -0.39 -5.47 -44.76
N GLN A 297 -1.09 -5.89 -43.71
CA GLN A 297 -2.43 -5.41 -43.38
C GLN A 297 -2.39 -3.99 -42.81
N LYS A 298 -3.24 -3.09 -43.31
CA LYS A 298 -3.39 -1.72 -42.81
C LYS A 298 -4.13 -1.73 -41.47
N LEU A 299 -3.53 -1.07 -40.48
CA LEU A 299 -4.19 -0.73 -39.22
C LEU A 299 -4.38 0.78 -39.12
N SER A 300 -5.53 1.18 -38.58
CA SER A 300 -5.86 2.57 -38.26
C SER A 300 -6.19 2.69 -36.78
N ALA A 301 -5.96 3.87 -36.21
CA ALA A 301 -6.13 4.10 -34.78
C ALA A 301 -6.57 5.53 -34.46
N ARG A 302 -7.21 5.72 -33.31
CA ARG A 302 -7.60 7.04 -32.80
C ARG A 302 -7.65 7.08 -31.28
N VAL A 303 -7.54 8.28 -30.72
CA VAL A 303 -8.01 8.60 -29.37
C VAL A 303 -9.43 9.16 -29.49
N TYR A 304 -10.44 8.40 -29.07
CA TYR A 304 -11.85 8.75 -29.31
C TYR A 304 -12.53 9.42 -28.11
N SER A 305 -11.96 9.31 -26.91
CA SER A 305 -12.41 10.03 -25.71
C SER A 305 -11.24 10.34 -24.78
N GLY A 306 -11.45 11.28 -23.85
CA GLY A 306 -10.45 11.74 -22.90
C GLY A 306 -9.77 13.07 -23.27
N PRO A 307 -8.82 13.54 -22.44
CA PRO A 307 -8.17 14.85 -22.60
C PRO A 307 -7.40 15.04 -23.92
N SER A 308 -6.99 13.96 -24.60
CA SER A 308 -6.29 14.03 -25.88
C SER A 308 -7.13 13.52 -27.06
N ALA A 309 -8.45 13.46 -26.91
CA ALA A 309 -9.37 13.08 -27.98
C ALA A 309 -9.15 13.90 -29.26
N GLY A 310 -9.16 13.23 -30.41
CA GLY A 310 -8.93 13.86 -31.72
C GLY A 310 -7.49 14.29 -31.99
N THR A 311 -6.52 13.93 -31.16
CA THR A 311 -5.11 14.17 -31.46
C THR A 311 -4.64 13.35 -32.67
N SER A 312 -3.72 13.91 -33.46
CA SER A 312 -3.06 13.16 -34.53
C SER A 312 -2.09 12.14 -33.94
N LEU A 313 -1.99 10.98 -34.61
CA LEU A 313 -1.12 9.89 -34.22
C LEU A 313 -0.04 9.69 -35.28
N SER A 314 1.14 9.31 -34.83
CA SER A 314 2.19 8.77 -35.70
C SER A 314 2.16 7.25 -35.62
N CYS A 315 2.48 6.57 -36.70
CA CYS A 315 2.59 5.11 -36.73
C CYS A 315 3.98 4.67 -37.18
N SER A 316 4.40 3.50 -36.70
CA SER A 316 5.61 2.79 -37.12
C SER A 316 5.25 1.34 -37.42
N PRO A 317 5.42 0.86 -38.67
CA PRO A 317 5.97 1.56 -39.83
C PRO A 317 5.13 2.77 -40.28
N SER A 318 5.73 3.72 -41.01
CA SER A 318 5.10 5.02 -41.34
C SER A 318 3.90 4.93 -42.29
N ASP A 319 3.72 3.80 -42.95
CA ASP A 319 2.55 3.47 -43.77
C ASP A 319 1.42 2.81 -42.95
N CYS A 320 1.65 2.58 -41.65
CA CYS A 320 0.79 1.83 -40.73
C CYS A 320 0.40 0.43 -41.24
N LEU A 321 1.24 -0.19 -42.07
CA LEU A 321 1.10 -1.58 -42.46
C LEU A 321 1.78 -2.47 -41.43
N THR A 322 1.14 -3.58 -41.10
CA THR A 322 1.71 -4.60 -40.20
C THR A 322 3.05 -5.11 -40.74
N SER A 323 4.07 -5.07 -39.88
CA SER A 323 5.42 -5.57 -40.15
C SER A 323 5.46 -7.10 -40.26
N ASN A 324 6.65 -7.68 -40.49
CA ASN A 324 6.85 -9.14 -40.52
C ASN A 324 6.41 -9.87 -39.23
N ASP A 325 6.38 -9.15 -38.10
CA ASP A 325 5.90 -9.66 -36.80
C ASP A 325 4.40 -9.35 -36.56
N GLY A 326 3.71 -8.83 -37.58
CA GLY A 326 2.29 -8.48 -37.54
C GLY A 326 1.99 -7.22 -36.75
N ARG A 327 2.96 -6.31 -36.59
CA ARG A 327 2.89 -5.19 -35.63
C ARG A 327 2.86 -3.82 -36.29
N VAL A 328 2.11 -2.91 -35.67
CA VAL A 328 2.15 -1.45 -35.88
C VAL A 328 2.16 -0.75 -34.52
N ALA A 329 3.11 0.16 -34.30
CA ALA A 329 3.15 1.01 -33.10
C ALA A 329 2.53 2.37 -33.40
N PHE A 330 1.60 2.82 -32.57
CA PHE A 330 0.97 4.14 -32.64
C PHE A 330 1.42 5.01 -31.47
N THR A 331 1.85 6.24 -31.75
CA THR A 331 2.38 7.16 -30.76
C THR A 331 1.65 8.51 -30.80
N PHE A 332 1.27 9.01 -29.63
CA PHE A 332 0.63 10.33 -29.44
C PHE A 332 1.04 10.97 -28.11
N THR A 333 0.85 12.29 -27.99
CA THR A 333 1.23 13.08 -26.79
C THR A 333 0.00 13.47 -25.97
N GLY A 334 0.10 13.32 -24.65
CA GLY A 334 -0.97 13.69 -23.72
C GLY A 334 -1.18 15.19 -23.60
N ARG A 335 -2.42 15.66 -23.71
CA ARG A 335 -2.76 17.10 -23.71
C ARG A 335 -3.31 17.66 -22.40
N GLY A 336 -3.70 16.79 -21.47
CA GLY A 336 -4.27 17.18 -20.19
C GLY A 336 -4.43 15.99 -19.27
N THR A 337 -4.71 16.25 -18.00
CA THR A 337 -4.91 15.19 -17.00
C THR A 337 -6.22 14.43 -17.22
N GLY A 338 -6.22 13.14 -16.95
CA GLY A 338 -7.38 12.27 -17.13
C GLY A 338 -7.06 11.05 -17.98
N THR A 339 -8.05 10.22 -18.25
CA THR A 339 -7.87 8.96 -18.99
C THR A 339 -8.30 9.12 -20.44
N ASP A 340 -7.40 8.83 -21.36
CA ASP A 340 -7.69 8.68 -22.79
C ASP A 340 -8.14 7.26 -23.11
N ALA A 341 -9.17 7.14 -23.95
CA ALA A 341 -9.57 5.89 -24.57
C ALA A 341 -9.06 5.84 -26.01
N PHE A 342 -8.25 4.82 -26.29
CA PHE A 342 -7.59 4.58 -27.56
C PHE A 342 -8.22 3.37 -28.24
N GLN A 343 -8.41 3.45 -29.56
CA GLN A 343 -9.02 2.41 -30.39
C GLN A 343 -8.12 2.13 -31.59
N VAL A 344 -7.96 0.85 -31.94
CA VAL A 344 -7.29 0.37 -33.16
C VAL A 344 -8.24 -0.55 -33.90
N TRP A 345 -8.24 -0.50 -35.22
CA TRP A 345 -8.96 -1.43 -36.07
C TRP A 345 -8.17 -1.81 -37.32
N VAL A 346 -8.57 -2.95 -37.91
CA VAL A 346 -8.11 -3.39 -39.22
C VAL A 346 -8.88 -2.59 -40.27
N ASP A 347 -8.19 -1.69 -40.96
CA ASP A 347 -8.77 -0.77 -41.95
C ASP A 347 -8.82 -1.46 -43.31
N THR A 348 -9.84 -2.29 -43.50
CA THR A 348 -9.99 -3.16 -44.68
C THR A 348 -10.47 -2.40 -45.90
N ASN A 349 -11.23 -1.32 -45.70
CA ASN A 349 -11.81 -0.52 -46.76
C ASN A 349 -11.00 0.75 -47.09
N GLY A 350 -10.02 1.11 -46.24
CA GLY A 350 -9.12 2.25 -46.44
C GLY A 350 -9.76 3.61 -46.16
N ASP A 351 -10.90 3.67 -45.47
CA ASP A 351 -11.63 4.91 -45.19
C ASP A 351 -11.14 5.65 -43.92
N GLY A 352 -10.26 5.01 -43.14
CA GLY A 352 -9.71 5.58 -41.92
C GLY A 352 -10.72 5.74 -40.78
N SER A 353 -11.83 5.02 -40.83
CA SER A 353 -12.89 4.98 -39.81
C SER A 353 -13.22 3.53 -39.44
N PRO A 354 -13.50 3.22 -38.17
CA PRO A 354 -13.91 1.87 -37.80
C PRO A 354 -15.32 1.58 -38.32
N THR A 355 -15.48 0.50 -39.08
CA THR A 355 -16.77 0.03 -39.58
C THR A 355 -17.17 -1.32 -38.98
N ALA A 356 -18.47 -1.62 -38.99
CA ALA A 356 -18.99 -2.87 -38.47
C ALA A 356 -18.39 -4.06 -39.24
N GLY A 357 -17.80 -5.01 -38.52
CA GLY A 357 -17.09 -6.15 -39.08
C GLY A 357 -15.58 -5.97 -39.20
N GLU A 358 -15.06 -4.76 -39.01
CA GLU A 358 -13.62 -4.55 -38.90
C GLU A 358 -13.13 -4.91 -37.51
N ALA A 359 -12.24 -5.89 -37.46
CA ALA A 359 -11.57 -6.32 -36.24
C ALA A 359 -10.99 -5.11 -35.51
N GLN A 360 -11.41 -4.91 -34.27
CA GLN A 360 -11.02 -3.73 -33.47
C GLN A 360 -10.77 -4.08 -32.00
N THR A 361 -9.92 -3.27 -31.36
CA THR A 361 -9.62 -3.40 -29.93
C THR A 361 -9.29 -2.03 -29.33
N THR A 362 -9.25 -1.95 -28.00
CA THR A 362 -9.06 -0.70 -27.26
C THR A 362 -7.94 -0.79 -26.24
N ALA A 363 -7.38 0.37 -25.89
CA ALA A 363 -6.45 0.56 -24.79
C ALA A 363 -6.78 1.85 -24.04
N SER A 364 -6.22 2.03 -22.85
CA SER A 364 -6.36 3.26 -22.06
C SER A 364 -5.00 3.85 -21.66
N VAL A 365 -4.93 5.18 -21.63
CA VAL A 365 -3.76 5.92 -21.13
C VAL A 365 -4.21 6.92 -20.07
N ALA A 366 -3.78 6.75 -18.82
CA ALA A 366 -4.02 7.72 -17.77
C ALA A 366 -2.89 8.76 -17.73
N TRP A 367 -3.27 10.02 -17.95
CA TRP A 367 -2.37 11.17 -17.92
C TRP A 367 -2.39 11.85 -16.55
N LYS A 368 -1.24 11.82 -15.90
CA LYS A 368 -0.98 12.44 -14.59
C LYS A 368 -0.21 13.72 -14.78
N THR A 369 -0.26 14.63 -13.82
CA THR A 369 0.48 15.89 -13.90
C THR A 369 1.96 15.63 -14.13
N SER A 370 2.56 16.25 -15.16
CA SER A 370 4.02 16.25 -15.31
C SER A 370 4.63 16.98 -14.13
N SER A 371 5.24 16.25 -13.20
CA SER A 371 6.09 16.85 -12.18
C SER A 371 7.31 17.42 -12.93
N GLY A 372 7.37 18.74 -13.14
CA GLY A 372 8.49 19.40 -13.83
C GLY A 372 9.85 19.19 -13.14
N SER A 373 10.94 19.75 -13.66
CA SER A 373 12.27 19.68 -13.01
C SER A 373 12.27 20.39 -11.64
N GLY A 374 12.01 19.64 -10.58
CA GLY A 374 12.00 20.15 -9.21
C GLY A 374 13.31 19.89 -8.46
N VAL A 375 13.45 20.56 -7.31
CA VAL A 375 14.56 20.34 -6.37
C VAL A 375 13.99 19.98 -5.01
N ILE A 376 14.40 18.86 -4.44
CA ILE A 376 14.13 18.51 -3.05
C ILE A 376 15.37 18.84 -2.20
N VAL A 377 15.16 19.61 -1.13
CA VAL A 377 16.18 19.88 -0.10
C VAL A 377 15.76 19.18 1.19
N SER A 378 16.67 18.41 1.79
CA SER A 378 16.36 17.64 2.98
C SER A 378 17.28 18.00 4.15
N PHE A 379 16.69 18.13 5.33
CA PHE A 379 17.36 18.35 6.60
C PHE A 379 16.94 17.26 7.59
N GLY A 380 17.81 16.94 8.55
CA GLY A 380 17.43 16.00 9.58
C GLY A 380 18.56 15.18 10.17
N ASP A 381 18.17 14.14 10.90
CA ASP A 381 19.04 13.18 11.53
C ASP A 381 19.35 11.99 10.63
N SER A 382 19.74 10.87 11.23
CA SER A 382 20.14 9.64 10.55
C SER A 382 19.05 9.03 9.67
N ILE A 383 17.75 9.20 10.02
CA ILE A 383 16.63 8.71 9.19
C ILE A 383 16.55 9.49 7.88
N ALA A 384 16.76 10.82 7.91
CA ALA A 384 16.83 11.61 6.69
C ALA A 384 18.13 11.39 5.92
N ALA A 385 19.25 11.16 6.60
CA ALA A 385 20.55 10.90 5.96
C ALA A 385 20.59 9.57 5.19
N GLY A 386 19.74 8.62 5.58
CA GLY A 386 19.71 7.27 5.01
C GLY A 386 20.77 6.33 5.59
N GLU A 387 21.16 6.57 6.84
CA GLU A 387 22.04 5.67 7.58
C GLU A 387 21.45 4.25 7.64
N GLY A 388 22.31 3.23 7.69
CA GLY A 388 21.91 1.82 7.59
C GLY A 388 21.70 1.32 6.16
N SER A 389 21.27 2.19 5.23
CA SER A 389 21.09 1.89 3.80
C SER A 389 22.14 2.53 2.88
N GLY A 390 23.01 3.36 3.44
CA GLY A 390 24.07 4.09 2.76
C GLY A 390 24.91 4.92 3.74
N PRO A 391 25.61 5.97 3.27
CA PRO A 391 26.44 6.84 4.12
C PRO A 391 25.69 7.49 5.29
N HIS A 392 26.39 7.71 6.41
CA HIS A 392 25.90 8.38 7.64
C HIS A 392 25.78 9.92 7.52
N SER A 393 25.93 10.45 6.32
CA SER A 393 25.75 11.85 6.01
C SER A 393 25.10 11.94 4.65
N GLY A 394 24.04 12.74 4.57
CA GLY A 394 23.22 12.86 3.38
C GLY A 394 23.96 13.48 2.21
N TYR A 395 25.07 14.22 2.43
CA TYR A 395 25.82 14.92 1.39
C TYR A 395 27.28 14.41 1.28
N PRO A 396 27.79 14.03 0.08
CA PRO A 396 27.06 13.93 -1.19
C PRO A 396 25.90 12.92 -1.12
N ASN A 397 24.83 13.19 -1.89
CA ASN A 397 23.52 12.52 -1.78
C ASN A 397 23.60 11.00 -1.61
N ASN A 398 23.08 10.51 -0.48
CA ASN A 398 22.80 9.09 -0.30
C ASN A 398 21.62 8.67 -1.21
N ALA A 399 21.92 7.95 -2.29
CA ALA A 399 20.91 7.49 -3.26
C ALA A 399 19.85 6.55 -2.65
N ALA A 400 20.11 5.96 -1.49
CA ALA A 400 19.15 5.13 -0.78
C ALA A 400 18.19 5.93 0.13
N ALA A 401 18.53 7.17 0.49
CA ALA A 401 17.69 8.00 1.35
C ALA A 401 16.36 8.35 0.68
N TYR A 402 15.30 8.51 1.48
CA TYR A 402 13.95 8.73 0.96
C TYR A 402 13.85 9.96 0.04
N SER A 403 14.66 10.99 0.29
CA SER A 403 14.66 12.21 -0.52
C SER A 403 15.24 12.01 -1.92
N ALA A 404 16.25 11.14 -2.06
CA ALA A 404 16.76 10.72 -3.36
C ALA A 404 15.75 9.84 -4.10
N ARG A 405 14.97 9.02 -3.39
CA ARG A 405 13.90 8.20 -3.97
C ARG A 405 12.74 9.04 -4.48
N ILE A 406 12.29 10.03 -3.70
CA ILE A 406 11.30 11.02 -4.16
C ILE A 406 11.81 11.70 -5.42
N ALA A 407 13.07 12.18 -5.39
CA ALA A 407 13.66 12.85 -6.54
C ALA A 407 13.69 11.96 -7.79
N SER A 408 14.10 10.70 -7.64
CA SER A 408 14.12 9.74 -8.74
C SER A 408 12.73 9.46 -9.32
N ARG A 409 11.70 9.39 -8.49
CA ARG A 409 10.31 9.12 -8.94
C ARG A 409 9.68 10.31 -9.65
N LEU A 410 10.02 11.52 -9.22
CA LEU A 410 9.46 12.77 -9.77
C LEU A 410 10.32 13.37 -10.89
N GLY A 411 11.47 12.77 -11.24
CA GLY A 411 12.43 13.37 -12.17
C GLY A 411 13.09 14.66 -11.64
N TRP A 412 13.21 14.79 -10.32
CA TRP A 412 13.77 15.95 -9.62
C TRP A 412 15.24 15.73 -9.25
N SER A 413 15.90 16.80 -8.81
CA SER A 413 17.22 16.74 -8.16
C SER A 413 17.08 16.72 -6.64
N SER A 414 17.92 15.92 -5.97
CA SER A 414 17.98 15.88 -4.50
C SER A 414 19.19 16.63 -3.97
N TYR A 415 19.06 17.29 -2.82
CA TYR A 415 20.16 17.83 -2.03
C TYR A 415 19.88 17.55 -0.55
N ASN A 416 20.51 16.49 -0.03
CA ASN A 416 20.26 16.01 1.32
C ASN A 416 21.37 16.46 2.27
N PHE A 417 21.09 17.42 3.14
CA PHE A 417 22.03 17.93 4.14
C PHE A 417 21.89 17.26 5.50
N ALA A 418 21.04 16.22 5.62
CA ALA A 418 20.86 15.51 6.87
C ALA A 418 22.16 14.86 7.36
N ILE A 419 22.35 14.83 8.67
CA ILE A 419 23.56 14.31 9.31
C ILE A 419 23.15 13.41 10.47
N SER A 420 23.72 12.20 10.53
CA SER A 420 23.51 11.30 11.66
C SER A 420 23.89 11.94 13.00
N GLY A 421 23.03 11.74 13.99
CA GLY A 421 23.15 12.36 15.32
C GLY A 421 22.72 13.83 15.39
N ALA A 422 22.22 14.42 14.31
CA ALA A 422 21.77 15.81 14.35
C ALA A 422 20.54 16.01 15.23
N CYS A 423 20.56 17.09 16.01
CA CYS A 423 19.40 17.64 16.70
C CYS A 423 18.80 18.82 15.91
N ALA A 424 17.70 19.40 16.38
CA ALA A 424 17.19 20.64 15.81
C ALA A 424 18.19 21.80 16.03
N ALA A 425 18.81 21.85 17.22
CA ALA A 425 19.87 22.81 17.57
C ALA A 425 20.99 22.18 18.40
N THR A 426 22.18 22.80 18.37
CA THR A 426 23.35 22.37 19.15
C THR A 426 23.31 22.94 20.56
N SER A 427 23.65 22.14 21.58
CA SER A 427 23.69 22.61 22.97
C SER A 427 24.71 23.75 23.15
N GLY A 428 24.29 24.86 23.74
CA GLY A 428 25.14 26.04 23.97
C GLY A 428 25.57 26.83 22.72
N LYS A 429 25.33 26.30 21.51
CA LYS A 429 25.61 26.95 20.21
C LYS A 429 24.33 27.05 19.37
N GLY A 430 23.37 27.82 19.88
CA GLY A 430 22.07 28.07 19.20
C GLY A 430 20.90 27.25 19.72
N GLY A 431 21.13 26.24 20.56
CA GLY A 431 20.09 25.52 21.30
C GLY A 431 19.69 26.24 22.59
N VAL A 432 18.41 26.15 22.93
CA VAL A 432 17.88 26.71 24.18
C VAL A 432 18.22 25.86 25.40
N TRP A 433 18.04 26.41 26.60
CA TRP A 433 18.14 25.66 27.85
C TRP A 433 17.24 24.42 27.82
N GLY A 434 17.77 23.28 28.31
CA GLY A 434 17.10 21.98 28.21
C GLY A 434 17.48 21.18 26.96
N THR A 435 18.29 21.71 26.03
CA THR A 435 18.84 20.93 24.90
C THR A 435 19.88 19.91 25.44
N PRO A 436 19.79 18.61 25.11
CA PRO A 436 20.77 17.61 25.54
C PRO A 436 22.21 18.00 25.18
N SER A 437 23.17 17.72 26.06
CA SER A 437 24.60 17.97 25.80
C SER A 437 25.15 17.20 24.59
N GLU A 438 24.52 16.08 24.27
CA GLU A 438 24.83 15.17 23.19
C GLU A 438 24.50 15.78 21.82
N CYS A 439 23.64 16.80 21.78
CA CYS A 439 23.35 17.59 20.59
C CYS A 439 24.55 18.47 20.22
N THR A 440 25.51 17.86 19.52
CA THR A 440 26.76 18.49 19.05
C THR A 440 26.73 18.87 17.58
N LYS A 441 25.78 18.30 16.82
CA LYS A 441 25.48 18.62 15.42
C LYS A 441 24.00 18.98 15.31
N SER A 442 23.64 19.88 14.40
CA SER A 442 22.24 20.27 14.26
C SER A 442 21.84 20.87 12.91
N ILE A 443 20.54 20.91 12.66
CA ILE A 443 19.98 21.62 11.50
C ILE A 443 20.42 23.09 11.49
N ILE A 444 20.27 23.79 12.63
CA ILE A 444 20.53 25.24 12.70
C ILE A 444 22.02 25.60 12.49
N ALA A 445 22.94 24.82 13.05
CA ALA A 445 24.35 25.17 13.11
C ALA A 445 25.15 24.63 11.92
N ASP A 446 24.76 23.48 11.37
CA ASP A 446 25.55 22.77 10.36
C ASP A 446 24.83 22.70 9.00
N GLN A 447 23.57 22.27 9.00
CA GLN A 447 22.89 21.90 7.74
C GLN A 447 22.34 23.11 6.98
N ILE A 448 21.67 24.06 7.67
CA ILE A 448 21.14 25.27 7.04
C ILE A 448 22.26 26.13 6.44
N PRO A 449 23.39 26.39 7.12
CA PRO A 449 24.50 27.14 6.53
C PRO A 449 25.08 26.47 5.27
N ALA A 450 25.23 25.13 5.29
CA ALA A 450 25.69 24.38 4.11
C ALA A 450 24.71 24.52 2.93
N ALA A 451 23.40 24.43 3.19
CA ALA A 451 22.38 24.59 2.16
C ALA A 451 22.28 26.03 1.62
N ALA A 452 22.44 27.03 2.49
CA ALA A 452 22.44 28.44 2.11
C ALA A 452 23.61 28.78 1.18
N ALA A 453 24.78 28.17 1.40
CA ALA A 453 25.95 28.37 0.54
C ALA A 453 25.73 27.91 -0.90
N MET A 454 24.79 26.99 -1.13
CA MET A 454 24.46 26.47 -2.48
C MET A 454 23.36 27.27 -3.19
N ASN A 455 22.72 28.25 -2.54
CA ASN A 455 21.65 29.10 -3.10
C ASN A 455 20.56 28.33 -3.87
N LEU A 456 20.15 27.19 -3.33
CA LEU A 456 19.17 26.28 -3.95
C LEU A 456 17.77 26.93 -4.01
N LYS A 457 16.98 26.52 -5.01
CA LYS A 457 15.56 26.90 -5.17
C LYS A 457 14.66 25.66 -5.10
N PRO A 458 14.38 25.14 -3.88
CA PRO A 458 13.63 23.91 -3.72
C PRO A 458 12.17 24.05 -4.13
N SER A 459 11.66 22.99 -4.76
CA SER A 459 10.23 22.72 -4.95
C SER A 459 9.62 22.02 -3.73
N LEU A 460 10.44 21.41 -2.88
CA LEU A 460 10.05 20.75 -1.64
C LEU A 460 11.19 20.78 -0.62
N VAL A 461 10.87 21.04 0.64
CA VAL A 461 11.78 20.82 1.77
C VAL A 461 11.26 19.69 2.65
N THR A 462 12.12 18.75 3.04
CA THR A 462 11.79 17.71 4.02
C THR A 462 12.63 17.84 5.29
N VAL A 463 12.02 17.57 6.44
CA VAL A 463 12.64 17.64 7.76
C VAL A 463 12.31 16.38 8.57
N THR A 464 13.34 15.65 9.01
CA THR A 464 13.21 14.53 9.96
C THR A 464 14.18 14.75 11.11
N VAL A 465 13.71 15.31 12.23
CA VAL A 465 14.57 15.60 13.38
C VAL A 465 13.76 15.58 14.68
N GLY A 466 14.41 15.25 15.80
CA GLY A 466 13.82 15.31 17.14
C GLY A 466 14.10 14.09 18.01
N ALA A 467 14.46 12.94 17.43
CA ALA A 467 14.81 11.75 18.23
C ALA A 467 16.06 12.00 19.09
N ASN A 468 17.09 12.64 18.54
CA ASN A 468 18.30 13.00 19.30
C ASN A 468 18.03 14.08 20.35
N ASP A 469 17.12 15.02 20.08
CA ASP A 469 16.74 16.10 21.01
C ASP A 469 16.09 15.58 22.30
N ILE A 470 15.56 14.35 22.30
CA ILE A 470 15.04 13.67 23.50
C ILE A 470 15.88 12.47 23.94
N ARG A 471 17.03 12.25 23.30
CA ARG A 471 17.88 11.06 23.52
C ARG A 471 17.13 9.74 23.35
N PHE A 472 16.36 9.63 22.26
CA PHE A 472 15.45 8.50 22.03
C PHE A 472 16.15 7.12 22.09
N ALA A 473 17.37 7.00 21.57
CA ALA A 473 18.13 5.74 21.62
C ALA A 473 18.34 5.26 23.08
N ASP A 474 18.72 6.17 23.97
CA ASP A 474 18.91 5.86 25.40
C ASP A 474 17.57 5.53 26.08
N CYS A 475 16.49 6.16 25.63
CA CYS A 475 15.15 5.82 26.09
C CYS A 475 14.78 4.38 25.74
N ILE A 476 15.07 3.94 24.52
CA ILE A 476 14.83 2.55 24.11
C ILE A 476 15.68 1.58 24.92
N GLN A 477 16.96 1.87 25.15
CA GLN A 477 17.81 1.03 25.99
C GLN A 477 17.21 0.86 27.40
N GLN A 478 16.66 1.94 27.97
CA GLN A 478 16.00 1.84 29.27
C GLN A 478 14.67 1.08 29.20
N VAL A 479 13.86 1.27 28.16
CA VAL A 479 12.60 0.52 27.97
C VAL A 479 12.87 -0.99 27.88
N LEU A 480 13.95 -1.38 27.21
CA LEU A 480 14.40 -2.77 27.11
C LEU A 480 14.99 -3.29 28.44
N GLY A 481 15.31 -2.43 29.39
CA GLY A 481 15.93 -2.79 30.67
C GLY A 481 17.45 -2.94 30.60
N LEU A 482 18.09 -2.40 29.56
CA LEU A 482 19.53 -2.43 29.34
C LEU A 482 20.25 -1.22 29.98
N ALA A 483 19.51 -0.22 30.44
CA ALA A 483 20.02 0.96 31.13
C ALA A 483 19.25 1.24 32.42
N SER A 484 19.95 1.73 33.45
CA SER A 484 19.39 1.99 34.78
C SER A 484 18.71 3.35 34.93
N SER A 485 18.95 4.29 34.03
CA SER A 485 18.37 5.65 34.03
C SER A 485 17.66 5.94 32.71
N SER A 486 16.48 6.58 32.77
CA SER A 486 15.70 6.94 31.58
C SER A 486 15.75 8.45 31.32
N PRO A 487 16.24 8.91 30.15
CA PRO A 487 16.09 10.31 29.77
C PRO A 487 14.66 10.65 29.31
N CYS A 488 13.78 9.65 29.13
CA CYS A 488 12.41 9.84 28.66
C CYS A 488 11.32 9.76 29.74
N SER A 489 11.67 10.10 30.98
CA SER A 489 10.68 10.26 32.06
C SER A 489 11.03 11.42 32.99
N GLY A 490 10.02 11.92 33.70
CA GLY A 490 10.18 13.01 34.67
C GLY A 490 10.60 14.33 34.03
N LYS A 491 11.10 15.23 34.88
CA LYS A 491 11.37 16.64 34.52
C LYS A 491 12.39 16.78 33.36
N THR A 492 13.44 15.97 33.34
CA THR A 492 14.48 16.05 32.29
C THR A 492 13.89 15.81 30.91
N PHE A 493 12.97 14.85 30.77
CA PHE A 493 12.30 14.59 29.51
C PHE A 493 11.38 15.74 29.08
N ASP A 494 10.64 16.31 30.02
CA ASP A 494 9.77 17.45 29.74
C ASP A 494 10.59 18.69 29.34
N ASP A 495 11.76 18.91 29.97
CA ASP A 495 12.71 19.97 29.60
C ASP A 495 13.26 19.74 28.17
N HIS A 496 13.61 18.49 27.81
CA HIS A 496 14.05 18.13 26.46
C HIS A 496 12.96 18.34 25.40
N LEU A 497 11.72 17.92 25.66
CA LEU A 497 10.59 18.14 24.76
C LEU A 497 10.30 19.65 24.56
N GLN A 498 10.40 20.43 25.64
CA GLN A 498 10.24 21.88 25.57
C GLN A 498 11.38 22.54 24.78
N ALA A 499 12.62 22.07 24.94
CA ALA A 499 13.75 22.54 24.15
C ALA A 499 13.59 22.18 22.66
N LEU A 500 13.22 20.94 22.34
CA LEU A 500 12.91 20.50 20.97
C LEU A 500 11.86 21.41 20.31
N LYS A 501 10.75 21.71 21.01
CA LYS A 501 9.71 22.60 20.51
C LYS A 501 10.28 23.96 20.08
N LEU A 502 11.12 24.57 20.91
CA LEU A 502 11.69 25.88 20.63
C LEU A 502 12.75 25.80 19.50
N ASN A 503 13.64 24.82 19.57
CA ASN A 503 14.71 24.63 18.60
C ASN A 503 14.17 24.29 17.20
N LEU A 504 13.19 23.39 17.10
CA LEU A 504 12.56 23.05 15.82
C LEU A 504 11.78 24.24 15.26
N GLY A 505 11.10 25.02 16.10
CA GLY A 505 10.45 26.26 15.69
C GLY A 505 11.45 27.25 15.07
N MET A 506 12.62 27.43 15.68
CA MET A 506 13.69 28.26 15.13
C MET A 506 14.24 27.69 13.81
N ALA A 507 14.41 26.37 13.70
CA ALA A 507 14.89 25.73 12.48
C ALA A 507 13.90 25.93 11.31
N LEU A 508 12.60 25.71 11.55
CA LEU A 508 11.56 25.90 10.54
C LEU A 508 11.42 27.38 10.13
N ALA A 509 11.55 28.32 11.07
CA ALA A 509 11.58 29.75 10.77
C ALA A 509 12.75 30.09 9.83
N LYS A 510 13.96 29.61 10.14
CA LYS A 510 15.13 29.84 9.29
C LYS A 510 15.01 29.21 7.89
N ILE A 511 14.41 28.02 7.79
CA ILE A 511 14.13 27.37 6.50
C ILE A 511 13.14 28.21 5.68
N ARG A 512 12.10 28.75 6.33
CA ARG A 512 11.14 29.66 5.69
C ARG A 512 11.80 30.96 5.23
N ASP A 513 12.69 31.53 6.04
CA ASP A 513 13.44 32.73 5.65
C ASP A 513 14.36 32.46 4.46
N LEU A 514 14.96 31.27 4.39
CA LEU A 514 15.90 30.90 3.34
C LEU A 514 15.22 30.63 1.98
N TYR A 515 14.05 29.99 1.99
CA TYR A 515 13.40 29.49 0.75
C TYR A 515 12.05 30.15 0.43
N GLY A 516 11.48 30.92 1.36
CA GLY A 516 10.21 31.61 1.19
C GLY A 516 9.00 30.86 1.78
N SER A 517 7.87 31.57 1.84
CA SER A 517 6.61 31.07 2.41
C SER A 517 5.92 30.02 1.54
N ASP A 518 6.22 30.00 0.24
CA ASP A 518 5.44 29.27 -0.75
C ASP A 518 6.00 27.86 -1.02
N VAL A 519 7.23 27.59 -0.59
CA VAL A 519 7.85 26.26 -0.73
C VAL A 519 7.21 25.29 0.28
N PRO A 520 6.63 24.16 -0.15
CA PRO A 520 6.11 23.15 0.78
C PRO A 520 7.20 22.63 1.73
N ILE A 521 6.87 22.51 3.02
CA ILE A 521 7.73 21.87 4.03
C ILE A 521 7.00 20.63 4.53
N VAL A 522 7.67 19.49 4.48
CA VAL A 522 7.22 18.24 5.10
C VAL A 522 8.04 17.98 6.36
N VAL A 523 7.37 17.65 7.45
CA VAL A 523 8.00 17.15 8.68
C VAL A 523 7.51 15.73 8.93
N THR A 524 8.43 14.77 8.99
CA THR A 524 8.07 13.37 9.27
C THR A 524 7.94 13.12 10.77
N ARG A 525 6.99 12.28 11.16
CA ARG A 525 6.88 11.72 12.52
C ARG A 525 7.85 10.55 12.70
N TYR A 526 8.21 10.25 13.93
CA TYR A 526 8.92 9.02 14.28
C TYR A 526 7.95 7.86 14.52
N PHE A 527 8.46 6.64 14.41
CA PHE A 527 7.72 5.40 14.61
C PHE A 527 8.27 4.63 15.82
N SER A 528 7.47 3.73 16.38
CA SER A 528 7.96 2.77 17.37
C SER A 528 8.74 1.69 16.63
N PRO A 529 10.00 1.41 16.99
CA PRO A 529 10.69 0.28 16.40
C PRO A 529 10.42 -1.03 17.17
N MET A 530 9.60 -0.97 18.24
CA MET A 530 9.18 -2.13 19.03
C MET A 530 7.92 -2.79 18.46
N PRO A 531 7.79 -4.12 18.58
CA PRO A 531 6.56 -4.83 18.23
C PRO A 531 5.39 -4.44 19.09
N GLY A 532 4.21 -4.48 18.47
CA GLY A 532 2.94 -4.16 19.11
C GLY A 532 2.50 -5.23 20.11
N TYR A 533 1.37 -4.96 20.74
CA TYR A 533 0.70 -5.91 21.63
C TYR A 533 0.25 -7.17 20.89
N VAL A 534 0.36 -8.33 21.55
CA VAL A 534 -0.21 -9.60 21.10
C VAL A 534 -0.98 -10.25 22.25
N SER A 535 -2.15 -10.83 21.95
CA SER A 535 -3.03 -11.45 22.95
C SER A 535 -2.62 -12.88 23.30
N ASP A 536 -2.04 -13.61 22.34
CA ASP A 536 -1.60 -15.00 22.50
C ASP A 536 -0.06 -15.06 22.59
N ALA A 537 0.45 -15.93 23.45
CA ALA A 537 1.87 -16.12 23.66
C ALA A 537 2.58 -16.76 22.45
N LYS A 538 1.82 -17.42 21.55
CA LYS A 538 2.35 -17.98 20.29
C LYS A 538 2.69 -16.91 19.24
N ASP A 539 2.05 -15.75 19.32
CA ASP A 539 2.22 -14.64 18.37
C ASP A 539 3.32 -13.66 18.82
N VAL A 540 3.99 -13.99 19.92
CA VAL A 540 5.08 -13.19 20.49
C VAL A 540 6.24 -13.13 19.52
N CYS A 541 6.74 -11.91 19.36
CA CYS A 541 7.92 -11.59 18.60
C CYS A 541 9.10 -12.51 18.98
N PRO A 542 9.73 -13.23 18.04
CA PRO A 542 10.84 -14.15 18.30
C PRO A 542 12.00 -13.59 19.14
N THR A 543 12.23 -12.28 19.08
CA THR A 543 13.26 -11.57 19.86
C THR A 543 12.87 -11.33 21.32
N MET A 544 11.58 -11.27 21.63
CA MET A 544 11.09 -10.92 22.97
C MET A 544 11.40 -11.95 24.05
N PRO A 545 11.37 -13.28 23.80
CA PRO A 545 11.87 -14.27 24.75
C PRO A 545 13.32 -14.02 25.21
N ALA A 546 14.22 -13.75 24.28
CA ALA A 546 15.63 -13.49 24.58
C ALA A 546 15.80 -12.21 25.43
N LEU A 547 15.11 -11.12 25.05
CA LEU A 547 15.17 -9.85 25.76
C LEU A 547 14.45 -9.88 27.12
N ALA A 548 13.36 -10.65 27.25
CA ALA A 548 12.69 -10.87 28.52
C ALA A 548 13.62 -11.59 29.51
N LEU A 549 14.38 -12.60 29.06
CA LEU A 549 15.39 -13.26 29.89
C LEU A 549 16.54 -12.32 30.25
N ALA A 550 17.04 -11.53 29.30
CA ALA A 550 18.05 -10.52 29.55
C ALA A 550 17.60 -9.53 30.63
N LYS A 551 16.35 -9.08 30.56
CA LYS A 551 15.76 -8.22 31.60
C LYS A 551 15.72 -8.91 32.96
N VAL A 552 15.23 -10.15 33.05
CA VAL A 552 15.21 -10.89 34.33
C VAL A 552 16.63 -11.02 34.90
N TYR A 553 17.64 -11.27 34.06
CA TYR A 553 19.04 -11.30 34.47
C TYR A 553 19.48 -9.95 35.06
N THR A 554 19.23 -8.84 34.36
CA THR A 554 19.64 -7.50 34.83
C THR A 554 19.00 -7.11 36.16
N GLU A 555 17.78 -7.59 36.44
CA GLU A 555 17.05 -7.25 37.67
C GLU A 555 17.32 -8.22 38.83
N LYS A 556 17.50 -9.51 38.55
CA LYS A 556 17.45 -10.59 39.56
C LYS A 556 18.62 -11.59 39.47
N GLY A 557 19.51 -11.44 38.50
CA GLY A 557 20.69 -12.28 38.30
C GLY A 557 20.42 -13.59 37.54
N ALA A 558 21.50 -14.28 37.19
CA ALA A 558 21.50 -15.45 36.29
C ALA A 558 20.62 -16.60 36.77
N LYS A 559 20.62 -16.91 38.07
CA LYS A 559 19.78 -17.96 38.64
C LYS A 559 18.29 -17.72 38.38
N ALA A 560 17.82 -16.47 38.54
CA ALA A 560 16.42 -16.13 38.28
C ALA A 560 16.07 -16.18 36.79
N ALA A 561 17.01 -15.80 35.91
CA ALA A 561 16.82 -15.86 34.47
C ALA A 561 16.66 -17.31 33.97
N VAL A 562 17.51 -18.23 34.45
CA VAL A 562 17.40 -19.66 34.12
C VAL A 562 16.07 -20.25 34.58
N TRP A 563 15.60 -19.87 35.78
CA TRP A 563 14.28 -20.27 36.27
C TRP A 563 13.11 -19.76 35.43
N ALA A 564 13.24 -18.58 34.84
CA ALA A 564 12.20 -17.96 34.03
C ALA A 564 11.91 -18.71 32.72
N VAL A 565 12.81 -19.60 32.28
CA VAL A 565 12.63 -20.43 31.06
C VAL A 565 11.35 -21.27 31.12
N ARG A 566 10.92 -21.72 32.31
CA ARG A 566 9.72 -22.57 32.48
C ARG A 566 8.40 -21.90 32.07
N ASP A 567 8.36 -20.58 32.05
CA ASP A 567 7.16 -19.77 31.75
C ASP A 567 7.51 -18.65 30.76
N LEU A 568 8.48 -18.92 29.88
CA LEU A 568 9.09 -17.90 29.04
C LEU A 568 8.09 -17.26 28.07
N ASN A 569 7.18 -18.03 27.49
CA ASN A 569 6.23 -17.53 26.50
C ASN A 569 5.28 -16.48 27.09
N ASN A 570 4.73 -16.72 28.29
CA ASN A 570 3.87 -15.75 28.97
C ASN A 570 4.65 -14.51 29.40
N ARG A 571 5.87 -14.69 29.93
CA ARG A 571 6.76 -13.58 30.30
C ARG A 571 7.16 -12.72 29.10
N ALA A 572 7.43 -13.36 27.96
CA ALA A 572 7.79 -12.67 26.73
C ALA A 572 6.61 -11.88 26.18
N ARG A 573 5.38 -12.42 26.24
CA ARG A 573 4.15 -11.69 25.92
C ARG A 573 3.97 -10.45 26.79
N ASP A 574 4.02 -10.63 28.11
CA ASP A 574 3.83 -9.51 29.06
C ASP A 574 4.94 -8.46 28.93
N TYR A 575 6.17 -8.91 28.66
CA TYR A 575 7.30 -8.04 28.39
C TYR A 575 7.13 -7.25 27.09
N GLN A 576 6.72 -7.91 26.00
CA GLN A 576 6.41 -7.26 24.71
C GLN A 576 5.34 -6.19 24.88
N ALA A 577 4.25 -6.50 25.58
CA ALA A 577 3.20 -5.53 25.89
C ALA A 577 3.78 -4.31 26.64
N SER A 578 4.58 -4.55 27.68
CA SER A 578 5.20 -3.47 28.46
C SER A 578 6.16 -2.59 27.65
N VAL A 579 6.97 -3.21 26.78
CA VAL A 579 7.94 -2.52 25.92
C VAL A 579 7.22 -1.71 24.84
N SER A 580 6.19 -2.28 24.23
CA SER A 580 5.30 -1.61 23.27
C SER A 580 4.68 -0.35 23.88
N ASP A 581 4.00 -0.48 25.02
CA ASP A 581 3.28 0.62 25.67
C ASP A 581 4.23 1.77 26.03
N LYS A 582 5.38 1.45 26.64
CA LYS A 582 6.37 2.46 27.03
C LYS A 582 6.96 3.17 25.82
N THR A 583 7.27 2.44 24.76
CA THR A 583 7.83 3.03 23.54
C THR A 583 6.82 3.92 22.84
N LEU A 584 5.58 3.46 22.70
CA LEU A 584 4.48 4.25 22.13
C LEU A 584 4.19 5.52 22.94
N ALA A 585 4.31 5.47 24.27
CA ALA A 585 4.16 6.66 25.11
C ALA A 585 5.25 7.71 24.83
N VAL A 586 6.51 7.29 24.65
CA VAL A 586 7.64 8.17 24.31
C VAL A 586 7.46 8.75 22.90
N VAL A 587 7.25 7.89 21.90
CA VAL A 587 7.05 8.30 20.49
C VAL A 587 5.81 9.19 20.35
N GLY A 588 4.74 8.92 21.10
CA GLY A 588 3.54 9.73 21.15
C GLY A 588 3.81 11.16 21.62
N LYS A 589 4.58 11.33 22.71
CA LYS A 589 4.98 12.66 23.22
C LYS A 589 5.92 13.39 22.26
N LEU A 590 6.89 12.69 21.68
CA LEU A 590 7.79 13.25 20.66
C LEU A 590 6.98 13.77 19.47
N ASN A 591 6.16 12.90 18.87
CA ASN A 591 5.36 13.25 17.70
C ASN A 591 4.33 14.35 17.96
N ASN A 592 3.71 14.37 19.13
CA ASN A 592 2.81 15.46 19.52
C ASN A 592 3.55 16.80 19.57
N THR A 593 4.79 16.79 20.07
CA THR A 593 5.65 17.97 20.11
C THR A 593 6.03 18.43 18.69
N LEU A 594 6.42 17.50 17.81
CA LEU A 594 6.71 17.78 16.40
C LEU A 594 5.48 18.40 15.69
N THR A 595 4.32 17.76 15.77
CA THR A 595 3.08 18.24 15.15
C THR A 595 2.73 19.63 15.64
N LYS A 596 2.67 19.86 16.96
CA LYS A 596 2.33 21.18 17.53
C LYS A 596 3.31 22.28 17.11
N THR A 597 4.57 21.93 16.90
CA THR A 597 5.61 22.89 16.51
C THR A 597 5.56 23.20 15.01
N ALA A 598 5.25 22.21 14.19
CA ALA A 598 5.22 22.32 12.73
C ALA A 598 3.95 23.00 12.20
N THR A 599 2.79 22.81 12.87
CA THR A 599 1.50 23.38 12.44
C THR A 599 1.53 24.90 12.19
N PRO A 600 2.10 25.75 13.08
CA PRO A 600 2.19 27.20 12.82
C PRO A 600 2.97 27.58 11.56
N PHE A 601 3.87 26.71 11.08
CA PHE A 601 4.67 26.93 9.87
C PHE A 601 4.01 26.38 8.60
N LYS A 602 2.74 25.94 8.69
CA LYS A 602 1.99 25.28 7.61
C LYS A 602 2.76 24.11 7.00
N ALA A 603 3.55 23.41 7.82
CA ALA A 603 4.27 22.23 7.36
C ALA A 603 3.33 21.02 7.36
N THR A 604 3.43 20.20 6.33
CA THR A 604 2.67 18.95 6.20
C THR A 604 3.32 17.89 7.08
N MET A 605 2.54 17.34 8.02
CA MET A 605 3.00 16.26 8.89
C MET A 605 2.79 14.92 8.19
N VAL A 606 3.87 14.15 8.00
CA VAL A 606 3.80 12.80 7.42
C VAL A 606 4.00 11.75 8.51
N GLY A 607 3.01 10.89 8.69
CA GLY A 607 3.07 9.77 9.63
C GLY A 607 3.95 8.64 9.10
N LEU A 608 4.90 8.19 9.91
CA LEU A 608 5.64 6.95 9.66
C LEU A 608 5.10 5.88 10.62
N ASN A 609 4.67 4.74 10.08
CA ASN A 609 4.17 3.62 10.89
C ASN A 609 4.86 2.33 10.46
N PHE A 610 6.05 2.11 10.98
CA PHE A 610 6.90 0.95 10.67
C PHE A 610 7.08 0.06 11.91
N SER A 611 5.98 -0.22 12.61
CA SER A 611 6.04 -0.76 13.98
C SER A 611 6.50 -2.22 14.03
N GLY A 612 7.71 -2.46 14.55
CA GLY A 612 8.16 -3.74 15.09
C GLY A 612 8.27 -4.95 14.16
N HIS A 613 8.00 -4.79 12.87
CA HIS A 613 8.06 -5.88 11.88
C HIS A 613 9.44 -6.55 11.82
N ASP A 614 10.50 -5.74 11.86
CA ASP A 614 11.88 -6.23 11.75
C ASP A 614 12.40 -6.79 13.07
N PHE A 615 11.87 -6.25 14.17
CA PHE A 615 12.19 -6.76 15.49
C PHE A 615 11.73 -8.22 15.68
N CYS A 616 10.81 -8.72 14.85
CA CYS A 616 10.15 -10.02 14.99
C CYS A 616 10.43 -11.03 13.89
N THR A 617 11.33 -10.73 12.96
CA THR A 617 11.66 -11.68 11.91
C THR A 617 12.85 -12.53 12.35
N ASP A 618 12.75 -13.86 12.29
CA ASP A 618 13.93 -14.74 12.29
C ASP A 618 14.43 -14.80 10.84
N TYR A 619 15.60 -14.23 10.58
CA TYR A 619 15.97 -13.81 9.24
C TYR A 619 16.68 -14.94 8.47
N ASP A 620 15.91 -15.72 7.73
CA ASP A 620 16.40 -16.73 6.77
C ASP A 620 16.88 -16.14 5.43
N GLY A 621 16.92 -14.80 5.32
CA GLY A 621 17.43 -14.08 4.15
C GLY A 621 16.38 -13.75 3.07
N ARG A 622 15.08 -13.94 3.31
CA ARG A 622 14.00 -13.72 2.32
C ARG A 622 13.09 -12.51 2.57
N SER A 623 13.38 -11.66 3.56
CA SER A 623 12.46 -10.58 4.01
C SER A 623 12.79 -9.19 3.42
N ASP A 624 11.78 -8.51 2.87
CA ASP A 624 11.81 -7.08 2.48
C ASP A 624 11.44 -6.15 3.66
N SER A 625 12.13 -6.36 4.77
CA SER A 625 12.08 -5.62 6.05
C SER A 625 12.27 -4.11 5.91
N TRP A 626 11.69 -3.28 6.78
CA TRP A 626 11.59 -1.80 6.62
C TRP A 626 12.59 -1.01 7.49
N VAL A 627 13.09 -1.63 8.55
CA VAL A 627 13.90 -1.10 9.64
C VAL A 627 14.96 -2.16 9.99
N LEU A 628 16.12 -1.74 10.46
CA LEU A 628 17.16 -2.63 10.98
C LEU A 628 16.84 -3.06 12.42
N ALA A 629 17.08 -4.34 12.73
CA ALA A 629 16.91 -4.94 14.06
C ALA A 629 18.26 -5.28 14.73
N PRO A 630 18.33 -5.36 16.08
CA PRO A 630 19.55 -5.77 16.79
C PRO A 630 19.84 -7.26 16.64
N GLN A 631 21.11 -7.65 16.81
CA GLN A 631 21.51 -9.07 16.90
C GLN A 631 21.48 -9.51 18.36
N VAL A 632 20.83 -10.65 18.64
CA VAL A 632 20.67 -11.18 20.01
C VAL A 632 20.94 -12.68 20.02
N SER A 633 21.86 -13.14 20.86
CA SER A 633 22.10 -14.56 21.16
C SER A 633 21.92 -14.80 22.65
N VAL A 634 21.07 -15.76 23.02
CA VAL A 634 20.82 -16.16 24.41
C VAL A 634 20.82 -17.68 24.51
N PHE A 635 21.63 -18.18 25.43
CA PHE A 635 21.62 -19.57 25.88
C PHE A 635 21.36 -19.60 27.39
N ALA A 636 20.34 -20.34 27.80
CA ALA A 636 20.00 -20.56 29.20
C ALA A 636 19.67 -22.04 29.41
N SER A 637 20.42 -22.73 30.27
CA SER A 637 20.20 -24.16 30.52
C SER A 637 20.31 -24.48 32.00
N TYR A 638 19.60 -25.53 32.40
CA TYR A 638 19.70 -26.12 33.72
C TYR A 638 19.47 -27.63 33.67
N TYR A 639 20.34 -28.40 34.33
CA TYR A 639 20.40 -29.86 34.27
C TYR A 639 20.17 -30.50 35.65
N GLY A 640 19.21 -31.44 35.74
CA GLY A 640 18.76 -32.13 36.96
C GLY A 640 17.41 -32.86 36.77
N ALA A 641 16.80 -33.37 37.85
CA ALA A 641 15.45 -33.98 37.79
C ALA A 641 14.40 -32.93 37.36
N GLY A 642 13.90 -33.04 36.11
CA GLY A 642 13.00 -32.06 35.49
C GLY A 642 13.69 -30.92 34.71
N GLY A 643 14.94 -31.09 34.27
CA GLY A 643 15.74 -30.09 33.55
C GLY A 643 15.06 -29.47 32.32
N ALA A 644 15.43 -28.23 32.00
CA ALA A 644 14.94 -27.45 30.87
C ALA A 644 16.08 -26.62 30.28
N SER A 645 16.14 -26.52 28.95
CA SER A 645 17.11 -25.71 28.21
C SER A 645 16.42 -24.85 27.17
N PHE A 646 16.92 -23.63 27.00
CA PHE A 646 16.51 -22.69 25.97
C PHE A 646 17.75 -22.14 25.27
N GLU A 647 17.80 -22.32 23.97
CA GLU A 647 18.80 -21.72 23.11
C GLU A 647 18.09 -20.96 22.00
N ARG A 648 18.45 -19.69 21.83
CA ARG A 648 18.01 -18.87 20.70
C ARG A 648 19.14 -17.98 20.25
N GLU A 649 19.38 -18.03 18.96
CA GLU A 649 20.24 -17.09 18.27
C GLU A 649 19.41 -16.37 17.20
N LEU A 650 19.46 -15.05 17.21
CA LEU A 650 18.77 -14.17 16.27
C LEU A 650 19.81 -13.28 15.62
N ARG A 651 19.97 -13.46 14.31
CA ARG A 651 20.91 -12.70 13.48
C ARG A 651 20.14 -11.96 12.39
N PRO A 652 20.16 -10.62 12.35
CA PRO A 652 19.53 -9.88 11.26
C PRO A 652 20.22 -10.18 9.91
N ALA A 653 19.43 -10.45 8.86
CA ALA A 653 19.95 -10.70 7.51
C ALA A 653 20.59 -9.46 6.88
N HIS A 654 20.05 -8.28 7.20
CA HIS A 654 20.62 -7.00 6.80
C HIS A 654 21.36 -6.39 7.99
N ARG A 655 22.68 -6.36 7.90
CA ARG A 655 23.50 -5.52 8.77
C ARG A 655 23.58 -4.12 8.16
N CYS A 656 23.68 -3.10 9.00
CA CYS A 656 24.10 -1.80 8.50
C CYS A 656 25.45 -1.99 7.77
N VAL A 657 25.59 -1.37 6.59
CA VAL A 657 26.88 -1.35 5.87
C VAL A 657 27.90 -0.75 6.84
N VAL A 658 29.03 -1.43 7.06
CA VAL A 658 29.99 -1.11 8.13
C VAL A 658 30.36 0.39 8.15
N THR A 659 29.62 1.16 8.94
CA THR A 659 29.99 2.50 9.39
C THR A 659 30.68 2.34 10.75
N PRO A 660 31.41 3.36 11.25
CA PRO A 660 32.06 3.29 12.56
C PRO A 660 31.10 3.05 13.75
N SER A 661 29.78 3.17 13.56
CA SER A 661 28.73 3.01 14.57
C SER A 661 28.10 1.60 14.61
N CYS A 662 28.20 0.82 13.53
CA CYS A 662 27.72 -0.56 13.46
C CYS A 662 28.49 -1.46 14.45
N ASP A 663 27.78 -2.29 15.21
CA ASP A 663 28.33 -3.26 16.18
C ASP A 663 29.15 -2.66 17.35
N THR A 664 29.01 -1.36 17.61
CA THR A 664 29.81 -0.65 18.62
C THR A 664 29.44 -0.94 20.07
N ASN A 665 28.17 -1.27 20.33
CA ASN A 665 27.69 -1.58 21.67
C ASN A 665 27.40 -3.08 21.80
N THR A 666 28.24 -3.75 22.59
CA THR A 666 28.14 -5.17 22.86
C THR A 666 27.91 -5.43 24.34
N MET A 667 26.89 -6.21 24.68
CA MET A 667 26.77 -6.79 26.01
C MET A 667 27.09 -8.28 25.90
N PHE A 668 28.07 -8.74 26.68
CA PHE A 668 28.43 -10.15 26.80
C PHE A 668 28.36 -10.57 28.26
N VAL A 669 27.58 -11.60 28.53
CA VAL A 669 27.42 -12.21 29.85
C VAL A 669 27.63 -13.71 29.69
N ASP A 670 28.51 -14.26 30.53
CA ASP A 670 28.70 -15.71 30.67
C ASP A 670 28.78 -16.02 32.17
N LYS A 671 27.79 -16.77 32.67
CA LYS A 671 27.66 -17.16 34.07
C LYS A 671 27.19 -18.60 34.18
N SER A 672 27.81 -19.35 35.08
CA SER A 672 27.39 -20.69 35.46
C SER A 672 27.52 -20.89 36.97
N GLY A 673 26.88 -21.94 37.48
CA GLY A 673 27.00 -22.35 38.88
C GLY A 673 26.06 -23.48 39.26
N ASP A 674 26.01 -23.75 40.56
CA ASP A 674 25.30 -24.90 41.11
C ASP A 674 24.22 -24.48 42.10
N TRP A 675 23.10 -25.20 42.09
CA TRP A 675 22.07 -25.01 43.10
C TRP A 675 21.31 -26.31 43.35
N ASN A 676 21.27 -26.76 44.61
CA ASN A 676 20.61 -28.00 45.03
C ASN A 676 21.06 -29.25 44.22
N GLY A 677 22.34 -29.32 43.85
CA GLY A 677 22.90 -30.43 43.07
C GLY A 677 22.60 -30.35 41.57
N GLN A 678 22.20 -29.18 41.06
CA GLN A 678 21.79 -28.97 39.69
C GLN A 678 22.62 -27.83 39.08
N HIS A 679 23.22 -28.10 37.93
CA HIS A 679 24.08 -27.16 37.22
C HIS A 679 23.25 -26.23 36.34
N TRP A 680 23.56 -24.93 36.35
CA TRP A 680 22.93 -23.94 35.48
C TRP A 680 23.95 -23.11 34.72
N THR A 681 23.58 -22.68 33.51
CA THR A 681 24.39 -21.81 32.64
C THR A 681 23.50 -20.73 32.01
N PHE A 682 23.99 -19.50 31.95
CA PHE A 682 23.37 -18.38 31.25
C PHE A 682 24.43 -17.60 30.45
N ILE A 683 24.25 -17.57 29.14
CA ILE A 683 25.07 -16.83 28.19
C ILE A 683 24.15 -15.87 27.43
N LEU A 684 24.52 -14.60 27.38
CA LEU A 684 23.83 -13.57 26.61
C LEU A 684 24.86 -12.77 25.84
N SER A 685 24.67 -12.69 24.53
CA SER A 685 25.41 -11.80 23.66
C SER A 685 24.42 -10.90 22.92
N PHE A 686 24.59 -9.60 23.04
CA PHE A 686 23.76 -8.61 22.36
C PHE A 686 24.67 -7.66 21.60
N TRP A 687 24.37 -7.44 20.32
CA TRP A 687 25.05 -6.45 19.47
C TRP A 687 24.02 -5.46 18.93
N SER A 688 24.30 -4.18 19.16
CA SER A 688 23.50 -3.10 18.58
C SER A 688 23.88 -2.89 17.11
N ASN A 689 22.96 -3.17 16.21
CA ASN A 689 23.11 -2.96 14.76
C ASN A 689 22.66 -1.53 14.35
N ASP A 690 23.09 -0.52 15.13
CA ASP A 690 22.76 0.90 14.95
C ASP A 690 21.24 1.17 14.81
N PHE A 691 20.50 1.06 15.91
CA PHE A 691 19.04 0.94 15.92
C PHE A 691 18.30 2.23 16.33
N PRO A 692 17.15 2.61 15.70
CA PRO A 692 16.54 2.08 14.49
C PRO A 692 16.88 2.93 13.25
N HIS A 693 17.28 2.29 12.15
CA HIS A 693 17.43 2.93 10.84
C HIS A 693 16.62 2.20 9.78
N LEU A 694 16.25 2.91 8.71
CA LEU A 694 15.45 2.33 7.63
C LEU A 694 16.33 1.51 6.69
N THR A 695 15.79 0.40 6.24
CA THR A 695 16.30 -0.34 5.08
C THR A 695 15.92 0.39 3.78
N LYS A 696 16.37 -0.13 2.63
CA LYS A 696 15.95 0.40 1.32
C LYS A 696 14.42 0.36 1.15
N PRO A 697 13.70 -0.74 1.44
CA PRO A 697 12.23 -0.74 1.45
C PRO A 697 11.62 0.32 2.39
N GLY A 698 12.18 0.50 3.58
CA GLY A 698 11.71 1.54 4.52
C GLY A 698 11.82 2.95 3.94
N HIS A 699 12.94 3.29 3.32
CA HIS A 699 13.11 4.57 2.63
C HIS A 699 12.14 4.75 1.46
N GLU A 700 11.87 3.68 0.71
CA GLU A 700 10.91 3.69 -0.40
C GLU A 700 9.47 3.94 0.10
N ALA A 701 9.14 3.39 1.27
CA ALA A 701 7.86 3.64 1.91
C ALA A 701 7.71 5.06 2.45
N VAL A 702 8.77 5.63 3.05
CA VAL A 702 8.77 7.06 3.44
C VAL A 702 8.56 7.93 2.21
N ALA A 703 9.28 7.67 1.12
CA ALA A 703 9.14 8.41 -0.13
C ALA A 703 7.71 8.37 -0.67
N SER A 704 7.10 7.18 -0.69
CA SER A 704 5.71 6.99 -1.13
C SER A 704 4.72 7.80 -0.29
N ARG A 705 4.84 7.75 1.04
CA ARG A 705 3.97 8.50 1.96
C ARG A 705 4.09 10.01 1.79
N ILE A 706 5.30 10.51 1.52
CA ILE A 706 5.52 11.94 1.29
C ILE A 706 4.90 12.39 -0.05
N ILE A 707 5.05 11.60 -1.12
CA ILE A 707 4.45 11.88 -2.43
C ILE A 707 2.92 11.89 -2.33
N GLU A 708 2.34 10.88 -1.65
CA GLU A 708 0.90 10.78 -1.42
C GLU A 708 0.37 11.96 -0.60
N ALA A 709 1.02 12.31 0.51
CA ALA A 709 0.58 13.39 1.41
C ALA A 709 0.59 14.78 0.76
N LEU A 710 1.34 14.95 -0.33
CA LEU A 710 1.44 16.20 -1.08
C LEU A 710 0.73 16.14 -2.43
N SER A 711 0.09 15.02 -2.77
CA SER A 711 -0.51 14.78 -4.09
C SER A 711 0.44 15.09 -5.25
N LEU A 712 1.74 14.78 -5.09
CA LEU A 712 2.78 15.05 -6.10
C LEU A 712 2.79 14.01 -7.24
N GLN A 713 1.65 13.39 -7.54
CA GLN A 713 1.54 12.28 -8.50
C GLN A 713 1.46 12.72 -9.95
#